data_AF-Q7RAE1-F1
#
_entry.id   AF-Q7RAE1-F1
#
_cell.length_a   1.000
_cell.length_b   1.000
_cell.length_c   1.000
_cell.angle_alpha   90.00
_cell.angle_beta   90.00
_cell.angle_gamma   90.00
#
_symmetry.space_group_name_H-M   'P 1'
#
loop_
_entity.id
_entity.type
_entity.pdbx_description
1 polymer ?
#
loop_
_entity_poly.entity_id
_entity_poly.type
_entity_poly.pdbx_seq_one_letter_code
_entity_poly.pdbx_strand_id
1 'polypeptide(L)'
;MEEKNMTCSGEIDSKGVNINNCNVEQVCETEKEENVENGEKKTKQNNFCKNQKEKLKNKEIILYRSRRDKNKIEIPVFVHSYIWKNNNWYGVIHMRESCANFLLNNAINSHVPLNYLPMICKPKKWENDQGGMLLLKNNFIRYNIKPLFNLNVCDMSRIKNIVSEIGNVGWKVNKEILHYIEYAYMNGKTIGKIPLNKNYNLPNNIDLKNNNNNNEEIKKYYLLKEEITRLNKCLISERPTFLQKLAVAKTFKKNEQIYFPHNIDFRGRMYPLSPHLHHMGDDICRSLIVFSNGEEIGPNGLYWLKVHLANNFGKDKLNFKKRIEWVDQNINNIKKLKENPFENLEFWGLADNPWQALAVSIDLINALNSSNPSKYKSNIPIQQDGTCNGLQHYAALGKDKDGGRAVNILPSDEPQDIYTVVLDIVINKIKNDIDNGDNKNENTNILTKSELANYCFKYNLLKRKVVKQTIMTICYGVTSIGAKNQVKGKIQNMIAKDTDKNTINELSRYIANYIFESISEIFKRAMIIKKWFNNLSKITNDLNIPITWISPIGLPCEQPYRLGTRILVNTPLQSVSVTSYKNSLIHKNKQRLGFPPNFVHSLDASHLIMTAEKMLIQNNFSFAAVHDSYWTHACNVDIMNKFIRDSFVTLYNKPILENIYQNFQMRLGKFAEKIPPPPEQGHLDISLVRHSQYFFS
;
A
#
# COMPACT_ATOMS: atom_id res chain seq x y z
N MET A 1 -39.40 -52.20 23.57
CA MET A 1 -40.00 -51.67 24.82
C MET A 1 -39.79 -50.17 24.78
N GLU A 2 -40.59 -49.44 24.01
CA GLU A 2 -41.94 -48.93 24.38
C GLU A 2 -41.85 -48.03 25.63
N GLU A 3 -41.84 -46.71 25.42
CA GLU A 3 -43.00 -45.81 25.57
C GLU A 3 -43.27 -45.39 27.02
N LYS A 4 -43.13 -44.08 27.31
CA LYS A 4 -44.29 -43.21 27.52
C LYS A 4 -43.92 -41.74 27.69
N ASN A 5 -44.74 -40.92 27.03
CA ASN A 5 -44.81 -39.47 27.08
C ASN A 5 -45.18 -38.95 28.47
N MET A 6 -44.65 -37.78 28.84
CA MET A 6 -45.35 -36.84 29.71
C MET A 6 -45.13 -35.41 29.21
N THR A 7 -46.22 -34.86 28.66
CA THR A 7 -46.44 -33.45 28.36
C THR A 7 -46.60 -32.66 29.66
N CYS A 8 -45.90 -31.53 29.80
CA CYS A 8 -46.30 -30.47 30.72
C CYS A 8 -46.48 -29.18 29.92
N SER A 9 -47.76 -28.90 29.65
CA SER A 9 -48.31 -27.58 29.38
C SER A 9 -48.03 -26.65 30.56
N GLY A 10 -47.38 -25.52 30.29
CA GLY A 10 -47.23 -24.42 31.22
C GLY A 10 -47.38 -23.11 30.46
N GLU A 11 -48.61 -22.63 30.37
CA GLU A 11 -48.91 -21.25 30.03
C GLU A 11 -48.20 -20.34 31.03
N ILE A 12 -47.37 -19.43 30.54
CA ILE A 12 -46.82 -18.33 31.35
C ILE A 12 -47.32 -17.05 30.72
N ASP A 13 -48.38 -16.52 31.32
CA ASP A 13 -48.85 -15.15 31.19
C ASP A 13 -47.70 -14.16 31.43
N SER A 14 -47.30 -13.44 30.39
CA SER A 14 -46.49 -12.23 30.54
C SER A 14 -47.31 -11.02 30.13
N LYS A 15 -48.00 -10.42 31.10
CA LYS A 15 -48.60 -9.08 30.97
C LYS A 15 -47.50 -8.07 30.63
N GLY A 16 -47.49 -7.62 29.37
CA GLY A 16 -46.71 -6.46 28.94
C GLY A 16 -47.29 -5.20 29.57
N VAL A 17 -46.44 -4.41 30.21
CA VAL A 17 -46.82 -3.10 30.77
C VAL A 17 -46.73 -2.08 29.65
N ASN A 18 -47.89 -1.62 29.16
CA ASN A 18 -48.03 -0.48 28.26
C ASN A 18 -48.09 0.80 29.10
N ILE A 19 -47.10 1.69 28.96
CA ILE A 19 -47.16 3.05 29.50
C ILE A 19 -47.21 4.00 28.31
N ASN A 20 -48.43 4.31 27.87
CA ASN A 20 -48.74 5.51 27.09
C ASN A 20 -49.47 6.46 28.03
N ASN A 21 -48.89 7.64 28.26
CA ASN A 21 -49.59 8.92 28.38
C ASN A 21 -48.59 10.04 28.63
N CYS A 22 -48.56 11.02 27.71
CA CYS A 22 -48.58 12.45 28.03
C CYS A 22 -48.74 13.28 26.74
N ASN A 23 -49.98 13.73 26.55
CA ASN A 23 -50.55 14.87 25.83
C ASN A 23 -49.64 15.76 24.95
N VAL A 24 -50.08 15.98 23.70
CA VAL A 24 -50.19 17.33 23.11
C VAL A 24 -51.52 17.40 22.34
N GLU A 25 -52.25 18.48 22.59
CA GLU A 25 -53.63 18.77 22.21
C GLU A 25 -53.87 18.91 20.69
N GLN A 26 -55.13 18.66 20.32
CA GLN A 26 -55.75 18.99 19.04
C GLN A 26 -55.79 20.51 18.81
N VAL A 27 -55.56 20.92 17.57
CA VAL A 27 -56.52 21.80 16.85
C VAL A 27 -56.58 21.33 15.40
N CYS A 28 -57.74 20.77 15.03
CA CYS A 28 -58.18 20.70 13.65
C CYS A 28 -59.01 21.95 13.40
N GLU A 29 -58.72 22.69 12.33
CA GLU A 29 -59.75 23.39 11.60
C GLU A 29 -59.38 23.50 10.12
N THR A 30 -60.42 23.31 9.33
CA THR A 30 -60.55 23.07 7.89
C THR A 30 -60.18 24.27 7.03
N GLU A 31 -59.70 24.05 5.79
CA GLU A 31 -60.26 24.72 4.60
C GLU A 31 -59.78 24.12 3.27
N LYS A 32 -60.79 23.73 2.46
CA LYS A 32 -61.01 23.92 1.01
C LYS A 32 -59.94 23.51 -0.02
N GLU A 33 -60.47 22.74 -0.99
CA GLU A 33 -59.93 22.52 -2.33
C GLU A 33 -59.69 23.85 -3.06
N GLU A 34 -58.51 24.03 -3.63
CA GLU A 34 -58.33 24.86 -4.83
C GLU A 34 -57.11 24.36 -5.64
N ASN A 35 -57.37 24.08 -6.91
CA ASN A 35 -56.39 23.71 -7.91
C ASN A 35 -55.50 24.92 -8.25
N VAL A 36 -54.19 24.83 -8.02
CA VAL A 36 -53.21 25.63 -8.77
C VAL A 36 -51.98 24.78 -9.09
N GLU A 37 -51.79 24.56 -10.39
CA GLU A 37 -50.54 24.07 -10.96
C GLU A 37 -49.40 25.02 -10.61
N ASN A 38 -48.35 24.52 -9.95
CA ASN A 38 -47.00 25.06 -10.14
C ASN A 38 -45.95 23.99 -9.87
N GLY A 39 -45.03 23.85 -10.83
CA GLY A 39 -44.10 22.75 -10.95
C GLY A 39 -43.07 22.68 -9.83
N GLU A 40 -43.30 21.79 -8.87
CA GLU A 40 -42.24 21.25 -8.03
C GLU A 40 -41.90 19.82 -8.45
N LYS A 41 -40.61 19.58 -8.69
CA LYS A 41 -40.04 18.25 -8.93
C LYS A 41 -40.44 17.32 -7.78
N LYS A 42 -41.46 16.49 -7.99
CA LYS A 42 -41.74 15.32 -7.16
C LYS A 42 -40.48 14.44 -7.15
N THR A 43 -39.64 14.60 -6.13
CA THR A 43 -38.69 13.57 -5.76
C THR A 43 -39.51 12.32 -5.48
N LYS A 44 -39.50 11.36 -6.41
CA LYS A 44 -40.01 10.00 -6.15
C LYS A 44 -39.20 9.46 -4.97
N GLN A 45 -39.71 9.62 -3.75
CA GLN A 45 -39.19 8.90 -2.59
C GLN A 45 -39.29 7.42 -2.95
N ASN A 46 -38.16 6.75 -2.96
CA ASN A 46 -38.07 5.32 -3.22
C ASN A 46 -39.07 4.60 -2.28
N ASN A 47 -39.97 3.78 -2.83
CA ASN A 47 -40.98 3.02 -2.07
C ASN A 47 -40.36 2.24 -0.90
N PHE A 48 -39.08 1.87 -1.00
CA PHE A 48 -38.32 1.30 0.10
C PHE A 48 -38.24 2.19 1.35
N CYS A 49 -37.98 3.49 1.21
CA CYS A 49 -37.88 4.42 2.34
C CYS A 49 -39.24 4.69 3.00
N LYS A 50 -40.32 4.73 2.21
CA LYS A 50 -41.69 4.88 2.72
C LYS A 50 -42.11 3.64 3.50
N ASN A 51 -41.89 2.45 2.92
CA ASN A 51 -42.16 1.16 3.58
C ASN A 51 -41.27 0.91 4.81
N GLN A 52 -40.01 1.37 4.82
CA GLN A 52 -39.16 1.32 6.03
C GLN A 52 -39.64 2.28 7.11
N LYS A 53 -40.06 3.51 6.76
CA LYS A 53 -40.61 4.47 7.72
C LYS A 53 -41.91 3.95 8.34
N GLU A 54 -42.79 3.33 7.56
CA GLU A 54 -44.00 2.66 8.07
C GLU A 54 -43.66 1.44 8.93
N LYS A 55 -42.70 0.60 8.52
CA LYS A 55 -42.19 -0.52 9.36
C LYS A 55 -41.53 -0.06 10.66
N LEU A 56 -40.96 1.15 10.71
CA LEU A 56 -40.36 1.73 11.91
C LEU A 56 -41.42 2.36 12.83
N LYS A 57 -42.47 2.98 12.28
CA LYS A 57 -43.61 3.48 13.05
C LYS A 57 -44.36 2.37 13.79
N ASN A 58 -44.41 1.16 13.22
CA ASN A 58 -45.10 0.00 13.79
C ASN A 58 -44.16 -1.00 14.48
N LYS A 59 -42.91 -0.63 14.76
CA LYS A 59 -41.95 -1.54 15.40
C LYS A 59 -42.09 -1.45 16.91
N GLU A 60 -42.85 -2.38 17.51
CA GLU A 60 -42.81 -2.58 18.95
C GLU A 60 -41.37 -2.88 19.37
N ILE A 61 -40.81 -2.03 20.23
CA ILE A 61 -39.50 -2.27 20.83
C ILE A 61 -39.73 -3.29 21.94
N ILE A 62 -39.63 -4.57 21.61
CA ILE A 62 -39.72 -5.65 22.59
C ILE A 62 -38.44 -5.60 23.45
N LEU A 63 -38.57 -5.08 24.65
CA LEU A 63 -37.52 -5.11 25.67
C LEU A 63 -37.68 -6.36 26.51
N TYR A 64 -36.71 -7.27 26.44
CA TYR A 64 -36.71 -8.46 27.28
C TYR A 64 -36.19 -8.06 28.67
N ARG A 65 -36.91 -8.44 29.72
CA ARG A 65 -36.39 -8.37 31.09
C ARG A 65 -35.21 -9.33 31.19
N SER A 66 -34.10 -8.89 31.78
CA SER A 66 -32.89 -9.70 31.87
C SER A 66 -33.17 -10.97 32.67
N ARG A 67 -32.73 -12.11 32.12
CA ARG A 67 -32.88 -13.42 32.75
C ARG A 67 -32.01 -13.56 34.01
N ARG A 68 -30.96 -12.75 34.12
CA ARG A 68 -29.97 -12.79 35.22
C ARG A 68 -30.23 -11.75 36.29
N ASP A 69 -30.85 -10.63 35.93
CA ASP A 69 -31.13 -9.53 36.85
C ASP A 69 -32.48 -8.91 36.50
N LYS A 70 -33.48 -9.17 37.34
CA LYS A 70 -34.85 -8.72 37.14
C LYS A 70 -34.96 -7.19 37.13
N ASN A 71 -33.95 -6.43 37.53
CA ASN A 71 -33.97 -4.96 37.46
C ASN A 71 -33.35 -4.41 36.16
N LYS A 72 -32.91 -5.28 35.24
CA LYS A 72 -32.26 -4.90 33.98
C LYS A 72 -33.03 -5.37 32.76
N ILE A 73 -32.72 -4.78 31.62
CA ILE A 73 -33.21 -5.18 30.29
C ILE A 73 -32.08 -5.83 29.47
N GLU A 74 -32.42 -6.85 28.70
CA GLU A 74 -31.54 -7.50 27.74
C GLU A 74 -31.72 -6.85 26.36
N ILE A 75 -30.60 -6.47 25.74
CA ILE A 75 -30.56 -5.82 24.44
C ILE A 75 -29.62 -6.63 23.54
N PRO A 76 -29.98 -6.89 22.26
CA PRO A 76 -29.10 -7.61 21.35
C PRO A 76 -27.80 -6.84 21.10
N VAL A 77 -26.68 -7.56 21.17
CA VAL A 77 -25.31 -7.03 20.97
C VAL A 77 -25.11 -6.62 19.51
N PHE A 78 -25.56 -7.44 18.57
CA PHE A 78 -25.49 -7.18 17.13
C PHE A 78 -26.83 -6.67 16.62
N VAL A 79 -26.79 -5.63 15.81
CA VAL A 79 -27.96 -5.03 15.17
C VAL A 79 -27.74 -5.05 13.67
N HIS A 80 -28.76 -5.50 12.94
CA HIS A 80 -28.82 -5.36 11.50
C HIS A 80 -29.44 -3.99 11.16
N SER A 81 -28.68 -3.15 10.46
CA SER A 81 -29.12 -1.85 9.99
C SER A 81 -28.81 -1.67 8.51
N TYR A 82 -29.44 -0.68 7.88
CA TYR A 82 -29.18 -0.33 6.49
C TYR A 82 -28.44 0.99 6.43
N ILE A 83 -27.29 1.00 5.75
CA ILE A 83 -26.46 2.19 5.56
C ILE A 83 -26.54 2.59 4.09
N TRP A 84 -26.89 3.85 3.83
CA TRP A 84 -26.84 4.42 2.49
C TRP A 84 -25.42 4.90 2.19
N LYS A 85 -24.78 4.31 1.17
CA LYS A 85 -23.43 4.69 0.72
C LYS A 85 -23.33 4.55 -0.80
N ASN A 86 -22.63 5.44 -1.49
CA ASN A 86 -22.41 5.36 -2.94
C ASN A 86 -23.71 5.08 -3.75
N ASN A 87 -24.80 5.79 -3.42
CA ASN A 87 -26.13 5.65 -4.02
C ASN A 87 -26.76 4.25 -3.91
N ASN A 88 -26.31 3.42 -2.96
CA ASN A 88 -26.87 2.10 -2.70
C ASN A 88 -27.10 1.88 -1.20
N TRP A 89 -28.11 1.09 -0.85
CA TRP A 89 -28.32 0.59 0.51
C TRP A 89 -27.48 -0.67 0.74
N TYR A 90 -26.80 -0.72 1.87
CA TYR A 90 -26.07 -1.90 2.33
C TYR A 90 -26.65 -2.33 3.67
N GLY A 91 -27.11 -3.59 3.77
CA GLY A 91 -27.44 -4.18 5.07
C GLY A 91 -26.15 -4.56 5.79
N VAL A 92 -25.92 -3.96 6.94
CA VAL A 92 -24.72 -4.12 7.76
C VAL A 92 -25.13 -4.66 9.12
N ILE A 93 -24.44 -5.72 9.56
CA ILE A 93 -24.51 -6.16 10.94
C ILE A 93 -23.40 -5.44 11.68
N HIS A 94 -23.77 -4.63 12.67
CA HIS A 94 -22.80 -3.95 13.52
C HIS A 94 -23.09 -4.21 15.00
N MET A 95 -22.02 -4.22 15.78
CA MET A 95 -22.11 -4.31 17.23
C MET A 95 -22.54 -2.95 17.82
N ARG A 96 -23.29 -2.96 18.92
CA ARG A 96 -23.60 -1.74 19.67
C ARG A 96 -22.33 -1.11 20.24
N GLU A 97 -22.30 0.21 20.26
CA GLU A 97 -21.12 1.00 20.67
C GLU A 97 -20.64 0.68 22.09
N SER A 98 -21.56 0.51 23.05
CA SER A 98 -21.21 0.14 24.43
C SER A 98 -20.46 -1.20 24.49
N CYS A 99 -20.93 -2.21 23.75
CA CYS A 99 -20.26 -3.51 23.64
C CYS A 99 -18.95 -3.41 22.88
N ALA A 100 -18.91 -2.61 21.81
CA ALA A 100 -17.70 -2.39 21.01
C ALA A 100 -16.59 -1.72 21.82
N ASN A 101 -16.91 -0.69 22.61
CA ASN A 101 -15.95 -0.01 23.47
C ASN A 101 -15.47 -0.90 24.61
N PHE A 102 -16.38 -1.68 25.22
CA PHE A 102 -16.02 -2.68 26.22
C PHE A 102 -15.07 -3.75 25.67
N LEU A 103 -15.38 -4.28 24.48
CA LEU A 103 -14.53 -5.25 23.81
C LEU A 103 -13.26 -4.64 23.26
N LEU A 104 -13.22 -3.40 22.80
CA LEU A 104 -11.99 -2.80 22.27
C LEU A 104 -10.88 -2.83 23.31
N ASN A 105 -11.20 -2.51 24.56
CA ASN A 105 -10.26 -2.55 25.68
C ASN A 105 -9.73 -3.96 25.98
N ASN A 106 -10.52 -5.00 25.71
CA ASN A 106 -10.16 -6.41 25.97
C ASN A 106 -9.62 -7.15 24.72
N ALA A 107 -10.06 -6.78 23.52
CA ALA A 107 -9.82 -7.46 22.25
C ALA A 107 -8.49 -7.05 21.63
N ILE A 108 -8.00 -5.85 21.97
CA ILE A 108 -6.61 -5.43 21.74
C ILE A 108 -5.61 -6.45 22.31
N ASN A 109 -6.00 -7.19 23.36
CA ASN A 109 -5.20 -8.24 23.99
C ASN A 109 -5.59 -9.66 23.54
N SER A 110 -6.51 -9.83 22.57
CA SER A 110 -7.11 -11.12 22.23
C SER A 110 -6.57 -11.76 20.93
N HIS A 111 -6.72 -13.09 20.87
CA HIS A 111 -6.16 -14.03 19.89
C HIS A 111 -6.02 -13.51 18.45
N VAL A 112 -4.78 -13.36 18.00
CA VAL A 112 -4.45 -13.32 16.58
C VAL A 112 -4.66 -14.73 16.01
N PRO A 113 -5.45 -14.90 14.94
CA PRO A 113 -5.64 -16.20 14.30
C PRO A 113 -4.31 -16.90 13.97
N LEU A 114 -4.24 -18.21 14.18
CA LEU A 114 -3.01 -18.98 13.96
C LEU A 114 -2.45 -18.84 12.54
N ASN A 115 -3.31 -18.68 11.53
CA ASN A 115 -2.92 -18.49 10.13
C ASN A 115 -2.30 -17.11 9.86
N TYR A 116 -2.36 -16.17 10.81
CA TYR A 116 -1.78 -14.83 10.71
C TYR A 116 -0.51 -14.67 11.55
N LEU A 117 -0.08 -15.74 12.22
CA LEU A 117 1.15 -15.75 13.00
C LEU A 117 2.35 -16.22 12.16
N PRO A 118 3.56 -15.73 12.45
CA PRO A 118 4.81 -16.36 12.06
C PRO A 118 4.89 -17.83 12.50
N MET A 119 5.70 -18.62 11.80
CA MET A 119 5.99 -20.00 12.19
C MET A 119 7.19 -20.05 13.14
N ILE A 120 7.17 -20.94 14.13
CA ILE A 120 8.30 -21.20 15.03
C ILE A 120 9.25 -22.30 14.53
N CYS A 121 8.84 -23.01 13.48
CA CYS A 121 9.63 -24.00 12.77
C CYS A 121 9.72 -23.64 11.30
N LYS A 122 10.66 -24.25 10.58
CA LYS A 122 10.81 -24.04 9.14
C LYS A 122 9.51 -24.35 8.40
N PRO A 123 9.07 -23.48 7.47
CA PRO A 123 7.92 -23.74 6.61
C PRO A 123 8.00 -25.07 5.86
N LYS A 124 6.84 -25.64 5.54
CA LYS A 124 6.76 -26.75 4.60
C LYS A 124 7.19 -26.24 3.21
N LYS A 125 8.12 -26.94 2.56
CA LYS A 125 8.52 -26.62 1.19
C LYS A 125 7.31 -26.66 0.25
N TRP A 126 7.29 -25.76 -0.72
CA TRP A 126 6.30 -25.74 -1.77
C TRP A 126 6.55 -26.88 -2.75
N GLU A 127 5.67 -27.88 -2.71
CA GLU A 127 5.68 -29.03 -3.62
C GLU A 127 4.25 -29.25 -4.10
N ASN A 128 4.06 -29.41 -5.41
CA ASN A 128 2.73 -29.50 -6.02
C ASN A 128 1.83 -28.33 -5.55
N ASP A 129 0.69 -28.60 -4.92
CA ASP A 129 -0.26 -27.59 -4.43
C ASP A 129 -0.19 -27.37 -2.91
N GLN A 130 0.87 -27.85 -2.24
CA GLN A 130 1.01 -27.74 -0.78
C GLN A 130 2.34 -27.07 -0.40
N GLY A 131 2.31 -26.28 0.66
CA GLY A 131 3.51 -25.62 1.19
C GLY A 131 3.18 -24.41 2.05
N GLY A 132 4.23 -23.75 2.54
CA GLY A 132 4.11 -22.67 3.51
C GLY A 132 3.85 -23.22 4.91
N MET A 133 2.59 -23.27 5.33
CA MET A 133 2.22 -23.77 6.66
C MET A 133 2.15 -25.30 6.70
N LEU A 134 2.33 -25.89 7.88
CA LEU A 134 2.32 -27.35 8.06
C LEU A 134 0.93 -27.97 7.84
N LEU A 135 -0.09 -27.41 8.51
CA LEU A 135 -1.46 -27.96 8.52
C LEU A 135 -2.44 -27.14 7.66
N LEU A 136 -2.28 -25.83 7.65
CA LEU A 136 -3.21 -24.92 6.97
C LEU A 136 -2.88 -24.85 5.48
N LYS A 137 -3.89 -25.14 4.65
CA LYS A 137 -3.75 -25.04 3.20
C LYS A 137 -3.66 -23.58 2.77
N ASN A 138 -2.63 -23.26 2.00
CA ASN A 138 -2.41 -21.95 1.41
C ASN A 138 -2.15 -22.11 -0.09
N ASN A 139 -2.57 -21.13 -0.89
CA ASN A 139 -2.29 -21.12 -2.31
C ASN A 139 -0.88 -20.56 -2.55
N PHE A 140 -0.11 -21.25 -3.40
CA PHE A 140 1.20 -20.76 -3.85
C PHE A 140 1.08 -19.49 -4.69
N ILE A 141 0.08 -19.42 -5.58
CA ILE A 141 -0.23 -18.22 -6.36
C ILE A 141 -1.49 -17.57 -5.81
N ARG A 142 -1.40 -16.29 -5.45
CA ARG A 142 -2.53 -15.45 -5.04
C ARG A 142 -3.32 -15.05 -6.28
N TYR A 143 -4.52 -15.58 -6.42
CA TYR A 143 -5.51 -15.10 -7.38
C TYR A 143 -6.91 -15.13 -6.77
N ASN A 144 -7.70 -14.08 -7.06
CA ASN A 144 -9.12 -14.05 -6.71
C ASN A 144 -9.97 -14.77 -7.77
N ILE A 145 -9.45 -14.85 -9.00
CA ILE A 145 -10.08 -15.49 -10.15
C ILE A 145 -9.08 -16.50 -10.67
N LYS A 146 -9.47 -17.78 -10.74
CA LYS A 146 -8.62 -18.84 -11.26
C LYS A 146 -8.20 -18.54 -12.72
N PRO A 147 -6.93 -18.78 -13.09
CA PRO A 147 -6.49 -18.65 -14.48
C PRO A 147 -7.22 -19.67 -15.38
N LEU A 148 -7.26 -19.41 -16.68
CA LEU A 148 -7.82 -20.36 -17.66
C LEU A 148 -6.92 -21.56 -17.86
N PHE A 149 -5.61 -21.36 -17.79
CA PHE A 149 -4.64 -22.42 -17.99
C PHE A 149 -4.48 -23.27 -16.72
N ASN A 150 -4.19 -24.55 -16.91
CA ASN A 150 -3.94 -25.46 -15.81
C ASN A 150 -2.48 -25.31 -15.32
N LEU A 151 -2.32 -24.78 -14.12
CA LEU A 151 -1.01 -24.60 -13.47
C LEU A 151 -0.25 -25.92 -13.28
N ASN A 152 -0.95 -27.06 -13.22
CA ASN A 152 -0.34 -28.36 -12.99
C ASN A 152 0.48 -28.87 -14.18
N VAL A 153 0.31 -28.27 -15.36
CA VAL A 153 1.06 -28.63 -16.58
C VAL A 153 2.41 -27.90 -16.63
N CYS A 154 2.57 -26.82 -15.86
CA CYS A 154 3.78 -26.00 -15.89
C CYS A 154 4.77 -26.45 -14.81
N ASP A 155 6.03 -26.70 -15.19
CA ASP A 155 7.09 -26.93 -14.22
C ASP A 155 7.44 -25.64 -13.47
N MET A 156 7.06 -25.61 -12.19
CA MET A 156 7.36 -24.52 -11.26
C MET A 156 8.32 -24.94 -10.15
N SER A 157 8.97 -26.10 -10.27
CA SER A 157 9.86 -26.68 -9.25
C SER A 157 10.92 -25.69 -8.78
N ARG A 158 11.65 -25.08 -9.72
CA ARG A 158 12.68 -24.06 -9.43
C ARG A 158 12.12 -22.87 -8.65
N ILE A 159 11.01 -22.30 -9.11
CA ILE A 159 10.38 -21.12 -8.47
C ILE A 159 9.90 -21.47 -7.07
N LYS A 160 9.21 -22.60 -6.92
CA LYS A 160 8.72 -23.09 -5.63
C LYS A 160 9.85 -23.35 -4.65
N ASN A 161 10.97 -23.92 -5.09
CA ASN A 161 12.14 -24.14 -4.26
C ASN A 161 12.71 -22.80 -3.74
N ILE A 162 12.93 -21.82 -4.63
CA ILE A 162 13.47 -20.50 -4.24
C ILE A 162 12.52 -19.76 -3.28
N VAL A 163 11.21 -19.76 -3.55
CA VAL A 163 10.21 -19.14 -2.66
C VAL A 163 10.17 -19.85 -1.29
N SER A 164 10.38 -21.17 -1.26
CA SER A 164 10.48 -21.94 -0.02
C SER A 164 11.71 -21.53 0.79
N GLU A 165 12.87 -21.38 0.14
CA GLU A 165 14.09 -20.96 0.83
C GLU A 165 14.03 -19.52 1.34
N ILE A 166 13.35 -18.61 0.64
CA ILE A 166 13.04 -17.26 1.17
C ILE A 166 12.18 -17.36 2.43
N GLY A 167 11.22 -18.30 2.46
CA GLY A 167 10.42 -18.56 3.66
C GLY A 167 11.20 -19.20 4.82
N ASN A 168 12.29 -19.91 4.52
CA ASN A 168 13.18 -20.56 5.48
C ASN A 168 14.20 -19.61 6.11
N VAL A 169 14.25 -18.34 5.69
CA VAL A 169 15.11 -17.34 6.32
C VAL A 169 14.62 -17.11 7.75
N GLY A 170 15.52 -17.30 8.71
CA GLY A 170 15.23 -17.16 10.14
C GLY A 170 15.24 -15.70 10.58
N TRP A 171 14.23 -15.32 11.36
CA TRP A 171 14.08 -14.00 11.95
C TRP A 171 13.95 -14.09 13.46
N LYS A 172 14.15 -12.98 14.16
CA LYS A 172 13.81 -12.85 15.59
C LYS A 172 13.32 -11.45 15.89
N VAL A 173 12.60 -11.31 17.00
CA VAL A 173 12.12 -10.00 17.46
C VAL A 173 13.26 -9.22 18.11
N ASN A 174 13.45 -7.97 17.69
CA ASN A 174 14.35 -7.03 18.34
C ASN A 174 13.73 -6.56 19.67
N LYS A 175 14.21 -7.15 20.77
CA LYS A 175 13.66 -6.95 22.12
C LYS A 175 13.81 -5.52 22.62
N GLU A 176 14.91 -4.87 22.28
CA GLU A 176 15.23 -3.51 22.70
C GLU A 176 14.32 -2.49 22.00
N ILE A 177 14.17 -2.63 20.68
CA ILE A 177 13.24 -1.80 19.91
C ILE A 177 11.79 -2.03 20.33
N LEU A 178 11.39 -3.29 20.59
CA LEU A 178 10.06 -3.59 21.11
C LEU A 178 9.80 -2.84 22.43
N HIS A 179 10.77 -2.81 23.34
CA HIS A 179 10.64 -2.08 24.60
C HIS A 179 10.44 -0.58 24.37
N TYR A 180 11.24 0.05 23.50
CA TYR A 180 11.09 1.47 23.21
C TYR A 180 9.77 1.81 22.51
N ILE A 181 9.29 0.97 21.59
CA ILE A 181 7.99 1.18 20.94
C ILE A 181 6.84 1.06 21.95
N GLU A 182 6.91 0.08 22.86
CA GLU A 182 5.94 -0.05 23.96
C GLU A 182 5.95 1.19 24.85
N TYR A 183 7.12 1.65 25.26
CA TYR A 183 7.28 2.86 26.06
C TYR A 183 6.70 4.09 25.34
N ALA A 184 7.02 4.28 24.06
CA ALA A 184 6.52 5.38 23.25
C ALA A 184 4.98 5.39 23.22
N TYR A 185 4.37 4.22 22.95
CA TYR A 185 2.92 4.09 22.90
C TYR A 185 2.25 4.32 24.26
N MET A 186 2.80 3.76 25.35
CA MET A 186 2.26 3.96 26.70
C MET A 186 2.30 5.42 27.15
N ASN A 187 3.36 6.15 26.76
CA ASN A 187 3.53 7.57 27.07
C ASN A 187 2.93 8.51 26.01
N GLY A 188 2.16 8.00 25.04
CA GLY A 188 1.48 8.82 24.03
C GLY A 188 2.42 9.54 23.04
N LYS A 189 3.66 9.06 22.87
CA LYS A 189 4.62 9.57 21.88
C LYS A 189 4.27 9.04 20.49
N THR A 190 4.23 9.92 19.49
CA THR A 190 3.76 9.60 18.13
C THR A 190 4.87 9.48 17.08
N ILE A 191 6.13 9.36 17.51
CA ILE A 191 7.28 9.25 16.60
C ILE A 191 7.19 8.02 15.69
N GLY A 192 7.58 8.16 14.42
CA GLY A 192 7.53 7.08 13.45
C GLY A 192 6.11 6.55 13.15
N LYS A 193 5.09 7.42 13.24
CA LYS A 193 3.67 7.11 12.99
C LYS A 193 3.07 6.12 13.98
N ILE A 194 3.56 6.10 15.22
CA ILE A 194 2.86 5.42 16.31
C ILE A 194 1.53 6.16 16.55
N PRO A 195 0.38 5.45 16.53
CA PRO A 195 -0.92 6.07 16.78
C PRO A 195 -1.05 6.47 18.26
N LEU A 196 -1.83 7.53 18.53
CA LEU A 196 -2.13 7.92 19.90
C LEU A 196 -2.89 6.81 20.64
N ASN A 197 -2.50 6.62 21.90
CA ASN A 197 -3.14 5.65 22.81
C ASN A 197 -4.55 6.09 23.24
N LYS A 198 -4.88 7.38 23.14
CA LYS A 198 -6.19 7.96 23.44
C LYS A 198 -6.73 8.71 22.23
N ASN A 199 -8.05 8.95 22.23
CA ASN A 199 -8.68 9.79 21.22
C ASN A 199 -8.37 11.26 21.50
N TYR A 200 -8.38 12.08 20.45
CA TYR A 200 -8.33 13.53 20.59
C TYR A 200 -9.59 14.03 21.30
N ASN A 201 -9.40 14.97 22.24
CA ASN A 201 -10.51 15.61 22.93
C ASN A 201 -11.33 16.46 21.95
N LEU A 202 -12.65 16.36 22.01
CA LEU A 202 -13.53 17.24 21.24
C LEU A 202 -13.42 18.69 21.74
N PRO A 203 -13.58 19.69 20.87
CA PRO A 203 -13.53 21.08 21.28
C PRO A 203 -14.72 21.39 22.21
N ASN A 204 -14.49 22.24 23.21
CA ASN A 204 -15.53 22.68 24.15
C ASN A 204 -16.74 23.25 23.38
N ASN A 205 -17.96 22.89 23.81
CA ASN A 205 -19.17 23.39 23.17
C ASN A 205 -19.23 24.91 23.27
N ILE A 206 -19.47 25.58 22.14
CA ILE A 206 -19.79 27.01 22.12
C ILE A 206 -21.22 27.16 22.61
N ASP A 207 -21.43 28.04 23.59
CA ASP A 207 -22.77 28.36 24.07
C ASP A 207 -23.48 29.24 23.04
N LEU A 208 -24.34 28.62 22.24
CA LEU A 208 -25.05 29.26 21.13
C LEU A 208 -26.09 30.29 21.59
N LYS A 209 -26.42 30.32 22.89
CA LYS A 209 -27.48 31.17 23.45
C LYS A 209 -27.00 32.56 23.90
N ASN A 210 -25.71 32.76 24.14
CA ASN A 210 -25.25 33.92 24.91
C ASN A 210 -24.35 34.92 24.18
N ASN A 211 -24.08 34.79 22.88
CA ASN A 211 -23.22 35.75 22.19
C ASN A 211 -23.74 36.20 20.82
N ASN A 212 -23.64 37.51 20.60
CA ASN A 212 -23.38 38.16 19.31
C ASN A 212 -22.01 37.70 18.73
N ASN A 213 -21.77 36.40 18.61
CA ASN A 213 -20.49 35.87 18.13
C ASN A 213 -20.48 35.78 16.61
N ASN A 214 -19.45 36.38 16.02
CA ASN A 214 -19.10 36.36 14.61
C ASN A 214 -19.32 34.96 14.00
N ASN A 215 -20.06 34.90 12.88
CA ASN A 215 -20.26 33.68 12.07
C ASN A 215 -18.96 32.90 11.80
N GLU A 216 -17.81 33.58 11.81
CA GLU A 216 -16.49 32.98 11.66
C GLU A 216 -16.06 32.06 12.83
N GLU A 217 -16.38 32.39 14.07
CA GLU A 217 -16.01 31.55 15.23
C GLU A 217 -16.82 30.25 15.27
N ILE A 218 -18.12 30.35 14.97
CA ILE A 218 -19.01 29.20 14.84
C ILE A 218 -18.51 28.29 13.72
N LYS A 219 -18.17 28.87 12.57
CA LYS A 219 -17.57 28.13 11.44
C LYS A 219 -16.26 27.47 11.85
N LYS A 220 -15.36 28.17 12.55
CA LYS A 220 -14.08 27.63 13.03
C LYS A 220 -14.29 26.47 14.01
N TYR A 221 -15.27 26.55 14.91
CA TYR A 221 -15.63 25.47 15.82
C TYR A 221 -16.12 24.23 15.07
N TYR A 222 -17.04 24.37 14.13
CA TYR A 222 -17.54 23.23 13.36
C TYR A 222 -16.45 22.59 12.52
N LEU A 223 -15.59 23.39 11.88
CA LEU A 223 -14.42 22.90 11.14
C LEU A 223 -13.45 22.14 12.05
N LEU A 224 -13.15 22.67 13.24
CA LEU A 224 -12.27 22.03 14.21
C LEU A 224 -12.89 20.72 14.75
N LYS A 225 -14.19 20.72 15.06
CA LYS A 225 -14.93 19.54 15.52
C LYS A 225 -14.97 18.46 14.45
N GLU A 226 -15.23 18.84 13.20
CA GLU A 226 -15.22 17.93 12.05
C GLU A 226 -13.84 17.31 11.87
N GLU A 227 -12.77 18.12 11.92
CA GLU A 227 -11.40 17.64 11.77
C GLU A 227 -10.99 16.70 12.90
N ILE A 228 -11.28 17.03 14.17
CA ILE A 228 -11.02 16.15 15.31
C ILE A 228 -11.83 14.84 15.20
N THR A 229 -13.09 14.92 14.76
CA THR A 229 -13.92 13.72 14.53
C THR A 229 -13.33 12.86 13.41
N ARG A 230 -12.80 13.48 12.35
CA ARG A 230 -12.11 12.79 11.26
C ARG A 230 -10.85 12.09 11.75
N LEU A 231 -10.02 12.77 12.55
CA LEU A 231 -8.80 12.19 13.15
C LEU A 231 -9.14 11.00 14.06
N ASN A 232 -10.15 11.15 14.92
CA ASN A 232 -10.61 10.05 15.78
C ASN A 232 -11.14 8.87 14.97
N LYS A 233 -11.83 9.10 13.84
CA LYS A 233 -12.25 8.04 12.91
C LYS A 233 -11.05 7.31 12.28
N CYS A 234 -9.96 8.00 11.96
CA CYS A 234 -8.73 7.36 11.48
C CYS A 234 -8.09 6.48 12.56
N LEU A 235 -8.05 6.93 13.82
CA LEU A 235 -7.48 6.17 14.94
C LEU A 235 -8.20 4.84 15.20
N ILE A 236 -9.50 4.74 14.86
CA ILE A 236 -10.29 3.50 15.00
C ILE A 236 -9.68 2.36 14.19
N SER A 237 -9.04 2.61 13.04
CA SER A 237 -8.38 1.57 12.24
C SER A 237 -6.88 1.48 12.49
N GLU A 238 -6.20 2.61 12.68
CA GLU A 238 -4.75 2.65 12.86
C GLU A 238 -4.31 2.00 14.17
N ARG A 239 -5.01 2.29 15.28
CA ARG A 239 -4.64 1.80 16.62
C ARG A 239 -4.76 0.27 16.72
N PRO A 240 -5.86 -0.39 16.33
CA PRO A 240 -5.92 -1.86 16.36
C PRO A 240 -4.87 -2.53 15.47
N THR A 241 -4.62 -1.97 14.27
CA THR A 241 -3.60 -2.50 13.36
C THR A 241 -2.21 -2.44 13.98
N PHE A 242 -1.85 -1.32 14.62
CA PHE A 242 -0.60 -1.18 15.36
C PHE A 242 -0.51 -2.14 16.55
N LEU A 243 -1.58 -2.28 17.32
CA LEU A 243 -1.62 -3.15 18.48
C LEU A 243 -1.52 -4.64 18.12
N GLN A 244 -2.07 -5.05 16.98
CA GLN A 244 -1.88 -6.40 16.45
C GLN A 244 -0.41 -6.69 16.12
N LYS A 245 0.32 -5.73 15.53
CA LYS A 245 1.77 -5.88 15.29
C LYS A 245 2.53 -6.09 16.60
N LEU A 246 2.23 -5.26 17.61
CA LEU A 246 2.83 -5.39 18.93
C LEU A 246 2.45 -6.70 19.63
N ALA A 247 1.19 -7.12 19.55
CA ALA A 247 0.74 -8.38 20.12
C ALA A 247 1.53 -9.55 19.54
N VAL A 248 1.67 -9.64 18.20
CA VAL A 248 2.50 -10.66 17.54
C VAL A 248 3.95 -10.56 17.99
N ALA A 249 4.56 -9.36 17.99
CA ALA A 249 5.95 -9.19 18.43
C ALA A 249 6.17 -9.63 19.89
N LYS A 250 5.22 -9.33 20.79
CA LYS A 250 5.25 -9.78 22.19
C LYS A 250 5.15 -11.29 22.31
N THR A 251 4.24 -11.91 21.56
CA THR A 251 4.06 -13.37 21.55
C THR A 251 5.35 -14.09 21.20
N PHE A 252 6.10 -13.59 20.21
CA PHE A 252 7.35 -14.20 19.75
C PHE A 252 8.61 -13.62 20.41
N LYS A 253 8.49 -12.74 21.41
CA LYS A 253 9.62 -12.05 22.06
C LYS A 253 10.66 -13.03 22.61
N LYS A 254 10.24 -14.21 23.09
CA LYS A 254 11.13 -15.24 23.66
C LYS A 254 11.65 -16.23 22.62
N ASN A 255 11.08 -16.29 21.42
CA ASN A 255 11.53 -17.19 20.38
C ASN A 255 12.82 -16.67 19.76
N GLU A 256 13.84 -17.51 19.71
CA GLU A 256 15.13 -17.17 19.08
C GLU A 256 15.05 -17.18 17.55
N GLN A 257 14.11 -17.94 17.00
CA GLN A 257 13.88 -18.07 15.57
C GLN A 257 12.38 -18.12 15.26
N ILE A 258 11.97 -17.33 14.28
CA ILE A 258 10.66 -17.34 13.65
C ILE A 258 10.84 -17.28 12.13
N TYR A 259 9.86 -17.79 11.40
CA TYR A 259 9.88 -17.92 9.96
C TYR A 259 8.62 -17.33 9.34
N PHE A 260 8.78 -16.75 8.15
CA PHE A 260 7.69 -16.17 7.39
C PHE A 260 7.49 -16.97 6.11
N PRO A 261 6.56 -17.94 6.06
CA PRO A 261 6.26 -18.61 4.80
C PRO A 261 5.80 -17.59 3.75
N HIS A 262 6.30 -17.73 2.53
CA HIS A 262 5.98 -16.83 1.41
C HIS A 262 5.12 -17.53 0.36
N ASN A 263 4.35 -16.74 -0.38
CA ASN A 263 3.72 -17.13 -1.63
C ASN A 263 3.90 -16.01 -2.66
N ILE A 264 3.43 -16.22 -3.89
CA ILE A 264 3.56 -15.24 -4.98
C ILE A 264 2.21 -14.72 -5.45
N ASP A 265 2.15 -13.56 -6.08
CA ASP A 265 1.01 -13.16 -6.90
C ASP A 265 1.09 -13.75 -8.32
N PHE A 266 0.06 -13.49 -9.14
CA PHE A 266 0.00 -13.97 -10.54
C PHE A 266 1.13 -13.44 -11.46
N ARG A 267 1.94 -12.49 -10.97
CA ARG A 267 3.07 -11.88 -11.69
C ARG A 267 4.40 -12.40 -11.17
N GLY A 268 4.41 -13.14 -10.06
CA GLY A 268 5.59 -13.69 -9.42
C GLY A 268 6.11 -12.90 -8.22
N ARG A 269 5.48 -11.77 -7.85
CA ARG A 269 5.92 -10.98 -6.71
C ARG A 269 5.64 -11.73 -5.41
N MET A 270 6.65 -11.81 -4.55
CA MET A 270 6.59 -12.57 -3.30
C MET A 270 5.99 -11.77 -2.16
N TYR A 271 5.28 -12.48 -1.28
CA TYR A 271 4.61 -11.93 -0.10
C TYR A 271 4.59 -12.93 1.06
N PRO A 272 4.91 -12.52 2.30
CA PRO A 272 4.66 -13.30 3.50
C PRO A 272 3.17 -13.64 3.64
N LEU A 273 2.87 -14.81 4.23
CA LEU A 273 1.51 -15.19 4.59
C LEU A 273 1.01 -14.45 5.85
N SER A 274 1.91 -14.14 6.79
CA SER A 274 1.59 -13.32 7.98
C SER A 274 1.25 -11.89 7.55
N PRO A 275 0.08 -11.32 7.92
CA PRO A 275 -0.34 -9.99 7.50
C PRO A 275 0.07 -8.85 8.46
N HIS A 276 0.41 -9.15 9.71
CA HIS A 276 0.60 -8.12 10.75
C HIS A 276 2.08 -7.75 10.93
N LEU A 277 2.90 -8.69 11.42
CA LEU A 277 4.33 -8.50 11.61
C LEU A 277 5.09 -9.29 10.55
N HIS A 278 5.87 -8.61 9.72
CA HIS A 278 6.78 -9.17 8.71
C HIS A 278 7.65 -8.05 8.09
N HIS A 279 8.72 -8.41 7.37
CA HIS A 279 9.72 -7.45 6.87
C HIS A 279 9.20 -6.54 5.76
N MET A 280 8.20 -6.97 4.98
CA MET A 280 7.52 -6.09 4.01
C MET A 280 6.61 -5.02 4.64
N GLY A 281 6.51 -4.95 5.98
CA GLY A 281 5.71 -3.96 6.69
C GLY A 281 6.31 -2.55 6.65
N ASP A 282 5.77 -1.68 7.50
CA ASP A 282 6.26 -0.31 7.71
C ASP A 282 7.51 -0.27 8.62
N ASP A 283 8.05 0.93 8.83
CA ASP A 283 9.26 1.18 9.65
C ASP A 283 9.24 0.49 11.02
N ILE A 284 8.06 0.45 11.66
CA ILE A 284 7.84 -0.27 12.92
C ILE A 284 8.05 -1.78 12.74
N CYS A 285 7.42 -2.40 11.74
CA CYS A 285 7.61 -3.84 11.50
C CYS A 285 9.07 -4.16 11.16
N ARG A 286 9.73 -3.33 10.35
CA ARG A 286 11.11 -3.54 9.90
C ARG A 286 12.15 -3.38 11.01
N SER A 287 11.91 -2.51 11.97
CA SER A 287 12.77 -2.32 13.14
C SER A 287 12.55 -3.40 14.21
N LEU A 288 11.34 -3.94 14.30
CA LEU A 288 10.95 -4.98 15.27
C LEU A 288 11.51 -6.36 14.94
N ILE A 289 11.93 -6.64 13.71
CA ILE A 289 12.47 -7.94 13.33
C ILE A 289 13.84 -7.80 12.68
N VAL A 290 14.72 -8.72 13.05
CA VAL A 290 16.10 -8.81 12.55
C VAL A 290 16.39 -10.26 12.16
N PHE A 291 17.46 -10.53 11.42
CA PHE A 291 17.85 -11.92 11.13
C PHE A 291 18.10 -12.66 12.45
N SER A 292 17.72 -13.94 12.53
CA SER A 292 17.86 -14.70 13.77
C SER A 292 19.32 -14.94 14.15
N ASN A 293 20.11 -15.35 13.15
CA ASN A 293 21.53 -15.66 13.28
C ASN A 293 22.33 -14.37 13.05
N GLY A 294 23.30 -14.11 13.93
CA GLY A 294 24.19 -12.94 13.78
C GLY A 294 25.44 -13.34 13.01
N GLU A 295 25.85 -12.52 12.06
CA GLU A 295 27.07 -12.73 11.27
C GLU A 295 28.10 -11.65 11.62
N GLU A 296 29.37 -12.03 11.60
CA GLU A 296 30.47 -11.09 11.77
C GLU A 296 30.43 -10.06 10.63
N ILE A 297 30.41 -8.77 10.96
CA ILE A 297 30.19 -7.73 9.95
C ILE A 297 31.36 -7.61 8.97
N GLY A 298 32.55 -8.11 9.32
CA GLY A 298 33.72 -8.15 8.44
C GLY A 298 34.38 -6.78 8.25
N PRO A 299 35.35 -6.67 7.32
CA PRO A 299 36.13 -5.45 7.12
C PRO A 299 35.28 -4.29 6.60
N ASN A 300 34.34 -4.55 5.68
CA ASN A 300 33.44 -3.54 5.11
C ASN A 300 32.11 -3.42 5.87
N GLY A 301 31.93 -4.14 6.98
CA GLY A 301 30.69 -4.17 7.73
C GLY A 301 30.29 -2.81 8.30
N LEU A 302 31.24 -2.12 8.92
CA LEU A 302 31.04 -0.76 9.44
C LEU A 302 30.68 0.23 8.33
N TYR A 303 31.30 0.10 7.15
CA TYR A 303 31.00 0.92 5.99
C TYR A 303 29.52 0.81 5.62
N TRP A 304 29.01 -0.43 5.49
CA TRP A 304 27.62 -0.66 5.12
C TRP A 304 26.62 -0.30 6.21
N LEU A 305 26.96 -0.47 7.49
CA LEU A 305 26.15 0.01 8.61
C LEU A 305 26.00 1.54 8.60
N LYS A 306 27.09 2.28 8.37
CA LYS A 306 27.05 3.75 8.26
C LYS A 306 26.23 4.20 7.06
N VAL A 307 26.43 3.58 5.88
CA VAL A 307 25.62 3.88 4.69
C VAL A 307 24.13 3.63 4.96
N HIS A 308 23.79 2.49 5.58
CA HIS A 308 22.40 2.16 5.88
C HIS A 308 21.78 3.13 6.89
N LEU A 309 22.54 3.54 7.92
CA LEU A 309 22.10 4.56 8.87
C LEU A 309 21.82 5.90 8.15
N ALA A 310 22.73 6.36 7.30
CA ALA A 310 22.56 7.58 6.52
C ALA A 310 21.32 7.51 5.60
N ASN A 311 21.05 6.35 4.99
CA ASN A 311 19.85 6.12 4.19
C ASN A 311 18.57 6.27 5.03
N ASN A 312 18.55 5.74 6.26
CA ASN A 312 17.41 5.89 7.18
C ASN A 312 17.17 7.35 7.63
N PHE A 313 18.18 8.21 7.52
CA PHE A 313 18.10 9.67 7.71
C PHE A 313 17.85 10.47 6.41
N GLY A 314 17.46 9.80 5.32
CA GLY A 314 17.13 10.46 4.06
C GLY A 314 18.34 11.04 3.32
N LYS A 315 19.56 10.56 3.59
CA LYS A 315 20.80 10.98 2.90
C LYS A 315 21.13 10.11 1.68
N ASP A 316 20.14 9.38 1.16
CA ASP A 316 20.22 8.47 0.00
C ASP A 316 20.44 9.17 -1.36
N LYS A 317 20.56 10.50 -1.37
CA LYS A 317 20.92 11.31 -2.57
C LYS A 317 22.38 11.72 -2.61
N LEU A 318 23.14 11.46 -1.54
CA LEU A 318 24.57 11.71 -1.51
C LEU A 318 25.31 10.47 -2.04
N ASN A 319 26.51 10.67 -2.58
CA ASN A 319 27.45 9.57 -2.79
C ASN A 319 27.80 8.87 -1.46
N PHE A 320 28.30 7.64 -1.53
CA PHE A 320 28.55 6.84 -0.32
C PHE A 320 29.57 7.48 0.64
N LYS A 321 30.59 8.18 0.12
CA LYS A 321 31.59 8.87 0.94
C LYS A 321 30.94 9.95 1.82
N LYS A 322 30.13 10.83 1.22
CA LYS A 322 29.39 11.88 1.91
C LYS A 322 28.36 11.32 2.89
N ARG A 323 27.75 10.16 2.59
CA ARG A 323 26.87 9.45 3.54
C ARG A 323 27.61 9.04 4.81
N ILE A 324 28.82 8.51 4.66
CA ILE A 324 29.68 8.09 5.78
C ILE A 324 30.18 9.30 6.56
N GLU A 325 30.68 10.34 5.87
CA GLU A 325 31.11 11.59 6.50
C GLU A 325 29.99 12.21 7.34
N TRP A 326 28.75 12.19 6.84
CA TRP A 326 27.59 12.66 7.60
C TRP A 326 27.36 11.86 8.89
N VAL A 327 27.52 10.53 8.86
CA VAL A 327 27.41 9.69 10.07
C VAL A 327 28.53 9.99 11.04
N ASP A 328 29.76 10.13 10.55
CA ASP A 328 30.94 10.40 11.38
C ASP A 328 30.85 11.77 12.06
N GLN A 329 30.37 12.80 11.36
CA GLN A 329 30.10 14.12 11.93
C GLN A 329 29.01 14.09 13.02
N ASN A 330 28.05 13.17 12.91
CA ASN A 330 26.92 13.04 13.84
C ASN A 330 27.12 11.94 14.88
N ILE A 331 28.31 11.37 15.02
CA ILE A 331 28.55 10.20 15.87
C ILE A 331 28.18 10.45 17.35
N ASN A 332 28.41 11.66 17.84
CA ASN A 332 28.05 12.05 19.21
C ASN A 332 26.53 12.10 19.40
N ASN A 333 25.78 12.59 18.40
CA ASN A 333 24.32 12.58 18.43
C ASN A 333 23.78 11.16 18.37
N ILE A 334 24.42 10.27 17.60
CA ILE A 334 24.06 8.85 17.49
C ILE A 334 24.33 8.12 18.82
N LYS A 335 25.44 8.41 19.51
CA LYS A 335 25.71 7.89 20.86
C LYS A 335 24.62 8.32 21.85
N LYS A 336 24.28 9.61 21.89
CA LYS A 336 23.18 10.14 22.72
C LYS A 336 21.84 9.51 22.37
N LEU A 337 21.59 9.26 21.07
CA LEU A 337 20.37 8.60 20.60
C LEU A 337 20.26 7.17 21.13
N LYS A 338 21.37 6.42 21.19
CA LYS A 338 21.41 5.08 21.80
C LYS A 338 21.15 5.14 23.31
N GLU A 339 21.75 6.08 24.02
CA GLU A 339 21.65 6.18 25.48
C GLU A 339 20.23 6.54 25.92
N ASN A 340 19.68 7.65 25.40
CA ASN A 340 18.34 8.15 25.74
C ASN A 340 17.58 8.60 24.49
N PRO A 341 16.92 7.68 23.74
CA PRO A 341 16.27 8.01 22.48
C PRO A 341 15.21 9.12 22.60
N PHE A 342 14.46 9.14 23.70
CA PHE A 342 13.35 10.08 23.92
C PHE A 342 13.78 11.46 24.41
N GLU A 343 15.04 11.64 24.84
CA GLU A 343 15.61 12.96 25.16
C GLU A 343 16.21 13.62 23.91
N ASN A 344 16.55 12.84 22.89
CA ASN A 344 17.15 13.32 21.64
C ASN A 344 16.17 13.33 20.45
N LEU A 345 14.93 13.76 20.71
CA LEU A 345 13.85 13.78 19.71
C LEU A 345 14.12 14.74 18.55
N GLU A 346 14.89 15.80 18.78
CA GLU A 346 15.24 16.75 17.72
C GLU A 346 16.08 16.08 16.64
N PHE A 347 17.18 15.40 17.02
CA PHE A 347 17.99 14.65 16.07
C PHE A 347 17.21 13.45 15.51
N TRP A 348 16.54 12.67 16.36
CA TRP A 348 15.83 11.48 15.93
C TRP A 348 14.68 11.78 14.96
N GLY A 349 13.99 12.89 15.16
CA GLY A 349 12.89 13.36 14.31
C GLY A 349 13.31 13.76 12.90
N LEU A 350 14.62 13.91 12.62
CA LEU A 350 15.14 14.14 11.28
C LEU A 350 15.15 12.88 10.41
N ALA A 351 14.96 11.69 11.00
CA ALA A 351 14.99 10.43 10.27
C ALA A 351 13.70 10.21 9.47
N ASP A 352 13.85 9.79 8.20
CA ASP A 352 12.73 9.34 7.37
C ASP A 352 12.14 8.02 7.90
N ASN A 353 13.01 7.15 8.43
CA ASN A 353 12.68 5.85 9.03
C ASN A 353 13.21 5.80 10.48
N PRO A 354 12.55 6.48 11.44
CA PRO A 354 13.09 6.69 12.78
C PRO A 354 13.35 5.39 13.55
N TRP A 355 12.47 4.39 13.47
CA TRP A 355 12.65 3.18 14.26
C TRP A 355 13.75 2.27 13.71
N GLN A 356 13.89 2.17 12.39
CA GLN A 356 15.07 1.53 11.78
C GLN A 356 16.35 2.32 12.08
N ALA A 357 16.32 3.66 12.01
CA ALA A 357 17.46 4.49 12.36
C ALA A 357 17.94 4.25 13.80
N LEU A 358 17.02 4.12 14.76
CA LEU A 358 17.35 3.77 16.13
C LEU A 358 17.98 2.37 16.23
N ALA A 359 17.38 1.36 15.58
CA ALA A 359 17.89 -0.01 15.58
C ALA A 359 19.34 -0.09 15.04
N VAL A 360 19.61 0.59 13.92
CA VAL A 360 20.93 0.64 13.30
C VAL A 360 21.90 1.48 14.13
N SER A 361 21.44 2.56 14.76
CA SER A 361 22.27 3.39 15.65
C SER A 361 22.79 2.59 16.84
N ILE A 362 21.92 1.81 17.47
CA ILE A 362 22.29 0.93 18.59
C ILE A 362 23.34 -0.09 18.14
N ASP A 363 23.08 -0.78 17.02
CA ASP A 363 23.98 -1.81 16.46
C ASP A 363 25.34 -1.22 16.05
N LEU A 364 25.35 -0.06 15.39
CA LEU A 364 26.57 0.63 14.98
C LEU A 364 27.44 1.04 16.17
N ILE A 365 26.85 1.64 17.22
CA ILE A 365 27.62 2.03 18.41
C ILE A 365 28.12 0.78 19.17
N ASN A 366 27.35 -0.30 19.21
CA ASN A 366 27.82 -1.57 19.77
C ASN A 366 29.01 -2.14 18.99
N ALA A 367 28.97 -2.09 17.66
CA ALA A 367 30.08 -2.50 16.81
C ALA A 367 31.33 -1.64 17.05
N LEU A 368 31.19 -0.32 17.13
CA LEU A 368 32.29 0.62 17.37
C LEU A 368 32.91 0.48 18.78
N ASN A 369 32.10 0.13 19.78
CA ASN A 369 32.58 -0.09 21.15
C ASN A 369 33.16 -1.49 21.37
N SER A 370 33.01 -2.41 20.40
CA SER A 370 33.60 -3.74 20.48
C SER A 370 35.12 -3.69 20.33
N SER A 371 35.83 -4.66 20.92
CA SER A 371 37.30 -4.72 20.84
C SER A 371 37.84 -4.83 19.42
N ASN A 372 37.08 -5.49 18.53
CA ASN A 372 37.36 -5.54 17.10
C ASN A 372 36.04 -5.41 16.33
N PRO A 373 35.75 -4.23 15.75
CA PRO A 373 34.52 -4.00 15.03
C PRO A 373 34.24 -5.00 13.91
N SER A 374 35.26 -5.48 13.18
CA SER A 374 35.05 -6.44 12.08
C SER A 374 34.56 -7.81 12.55
N LYS A 375 34.78 -8.18 13.81
CA LYS A 375 34.29 -9.44 14.41
C LYS A 375 32.98 -9.27 15.17
N TYR A 376 32.43 -8.06 15.24
CA TYR A 376 31.13 -7.82 15.85
C TYR A 376 30.05 -8.59 15.08
N LYS A 377 29.21 -9.33 15.79
CA LYS A 377 28.10 -10.08 15.18
C LYS A 377 26.84 -9.24 15.14
N SER A 378 26.43 -8.83 13.94
CA SER A 378 25.21 -8.04 13.72
C SER A 378 24.08 -8.90 13.17
N ASN A 379 22.87 -8.61 13.63
CA ASN A 379 21.63 -9.19 13.12
C ASN A 379 20.88 -8.26 12.15
N ILE A 380 21.33 -7.01 12.01
CA ILE A 380 20.63 -5.98 11.24
C ILE A 380 20.67 -6.32 9.75
N PRO A 381 19.49 -6.42 9.09
CA PRO A 381 19.44 -6.50 7.63
C PRO A 381 19.82 -5.16 7.01
N ILE A 382 20.87 -5.15 6.18
CA ILE A 382 21.26 -3.99 5.38
C ILE A 382 20.50 -3.99 4.06
N GLN A 383 19.85 -2.87 3.76
CA GLN A 383 18.94 -2.73 2.62
C GLN A 383 19.65 -2.03 1.45
N GLN A 384 19.46 -2.53 0.23
CA GLN A 384 19.89 -1.91 -1.02
C GLN A 384 18.66 -1.75 -1.93
N ASP A 385 18.33 -0.50 -2.28
CA ASP A 385 17.10 -0.16 -3.00
C ASP A 385 17.36 0.15 -4.47
N GLY A 386 16.56 -0.42 -5.37
CA GLY A 386 16.62 -0.10 -6.80
C GLY A 386 16.17 1.33 -7.11
N THR A 387 16.95 2.07 -7.92
CA THR A 387 16.59 3.43 -8.33
C THR A 387 15.40 3.44 -9.30
N CYS A 388 14.18 3.64 -8.80
CA CYS A 388 12.96 3.66 -9.62
C CYS A 388 12.85 2.41 -10.51
N ASN A 389 12.82 1.23 -9.87
CA ASN A 389 13.05 -0.07 -10.50
C ASN A 389 12.22 -0.34 -11.77
N GLY A 390 10.95 0.06 -11.81
CA GLY A 390 10.13 -0.05 -13.02
C GLY A 390 10.72 0.66 -14.24
N LEU A 391 11.32 1.84 -14.08
CA LEU A 391 12.00 2.55 -15.16
C LEU A 391 13.36 1.94 -15.49
N GLN A 392 14.07 1.34 -14.52
CA GLN A 392 15.28 0.54 -14.81
C GLN A 392 14.94 -0.61 -15.77
N HIS A 393 13.86 -1.33 -15.48
CA HIS A 393 13.41 -2.43 -16.31
C HIS A 393 12.96 -1.96 -17.72
N TYR A 394 12.30 -0.81 -17.85
CA TYR A 394 11.97 -0.23 -19.16
C TYR A 394 13.20 0.23 -19.94
N ALA A 395 14.14 0.91 -19.28
CA ALA A 395 15.36 1.37 -19.92
C ALA A 395 16.18 0.19 -20.44
N ALA A 396 16.25 -0.91 -19.68
CA ALA A 396 16.90 -2.13 -20.13
C ALA A 396 16.14 -2.84 -21.26
N LEU A 397 14.80 -2.97 -21.16
CA LEU A 397 13.97 -3.54 -22.24
C LEU A 397 14.13 -2.79 -23.57
N GLY A 398 14.18 -1.46 -23.51
CA GLY A 398 14.32 -0.60 -24.69
C GLY A 398 15.76 -0.33 -25.09
N LYS A 399 16.75 -0.83 -24.33
CA LYS A 399 18.16 -0.43 -24.44
C LYS A 399 18.33 1.10 -24.58
N ASP A 400 17.62 1.84 -23.74
CA ASP A 400 17.56 3.30 -23.74
C ASP A 400 18.72 3.89 -22.92
N LYS A 401 19.70 4.50 -23.60
CA LYS A 401 20.92 5.01 -22.95
C LYS A 401 20.63 6.19 -22.02
N ASP A 402 19.81 7.14 -22.45
CA ASP A 402 19.46 8.32 -21.65
C ASP A 402 18.58 7.94 -20.47
N GLY A 403 17.56 7.11 -20.72
CA GLY A 403 16.74 6.53 -19.67
C GLY A 403 17.58 5.74 -18.66
N GLY A 404 18.54 4.94 -19.13
CA GLY A 404 19.44 4.14 -18.31
C GLY A 404 20.39 4.98 -17.44
N ARG A 405 20.91 6.09 -17.96
CA ARG A 405 21.67 7.06 -17.17
C ARG A 405 20.84 7.62 -16.02
N ALA A 406 19.61 8.05 -16.31
CA ALA A 406 18.76 8.70 -15.31
C ALA A 406 18.32 7.78 -14.15
N VAL A 407 18.40 6.46 -14.34
CA VAL A 407 18.01 5.44 -13.34
C VAL A 407 19.20 4.58 -12.87
N ASN A 408 20.43 5.11 -12.97
CA ASN A 408 21.66 4.50 -12.47
C ASN A 408 21.97 3.11 -13.05
N ILE A 409 21.56 2.81 -14.29
CA ILE A 409 22.08 1.62 -15.00
C ILE A 409 23.52 1.86 -15.44
N LEU A 410 23.81 3.07 -15.92
CA LEU A 410 25.18 3.46 -16.27
C LEU A 410 25.98 3.85 -15.02
N PRO A 411 27.28 3.54 -14.97
CA PRO A 411 28.15 3.97 -13.89
C PRO A 411 28.24 5.49 -13.82
N SER A 412 28.30 6.01 -12.59
CA SER A 412 28.37 7.44 -12.27
C SER A 412 28.99 7.59 -10.88
N ASP A 413 29.72 8.67 -10.64
CA ASP A 413 30.35 8.96 -9.34
C ASP A 413 29.33 9.47 -8.30
N GLU A 414 28.29 10.14 -8.78
CA GLU A 414 27.16 10.62 -7.97
C GLU A 414 25.87 9.87 -8.35
N PRO A 415 24.96 9.61 -7.39
CA PRO A 415 23.69 8.97 -7.68
C PRO A 415 22.79 9.89 -8.50
N GLN A 416 22.28 9.38 -9.62
CA GLN A 416 21.33 10.10 -10.46
C GLN A 416 19.93 10.07 -9.82
N ASP A 417 19.29 11.23 -9.75
CA ASP A 417 17.95 11.39 -9.18
C ASP A 417 16.95 11.78 -10.28
N ILE A 418 16.37 10.78 -10.95
CA ILE A 418 15.40 10.98 -12.04
C ILE A 418 14.30 11.99 -11.70
N TYR A 419 13.88 12.04 -10.43
CA TYR A 419 12.82 12.95 -9.99
C TYR A 419 13.25 14.42 -10.05
N THR A 420 14.51 14.71 -9.73
CA THR A 420 15.07 16.06 -9.84
C THR A 420 15.35 16.40 -11.29
N VAL A 421 15.90 15.47 -12.08
CA VAL A 421 16.11 15.67 -13.53
C VAL A 421 14.80 16.03 -14.25
N VAL A 422 13.72 15.29 -13.99
CA VAL A 422 12.39 15.60 -14.58
C VAL A 422 11.85 16.93 -14.03
N LEU A 423 12.04 17.20 -12.74
CA LEU A 423 11.60 18.45 -12.14
C LEU A 423 12.25 19.67 -12.81
N ASP A 424 13.54 19.61 -13.09
CA ASP A 424 14.28 20.72 -13.71
C ASP A 424 13.78 20.99 -15.14
N ILE A 425 13.49 19.94 -15.91
CA ILE A 425 12.87 20.07 -17.24
C ILE A 425 11.47 20.71 -17.12
N VAL A 426 10.67 20.27 -16.15
CA VAL A 426 9.33 20.85 -15.90
C VAL A 426 9.45 22.33 -15.51
N ILE A 427 10.40 22.69 -14.64
CA ILE A 427 10.66 24.08 -14.25
C ILE A 427 11.01 24.91 -15.49
N ASN A 428 11.90 24.43 -16.35
CA ASN A 428 12.30 25.16 -17.56
C ASN A 428 11.13 25.35 -18.53
N LYS A 429 10.29 24.32 -18.75
CA LYS A 429 9.09 24.42 -19.59
C LYS A 429 8.08 25.42 -19.03
N ILE A 430 7.86 25.42 -17.70
CA ILE A 430 6.94 26.36 -17.04
C ILE A 430 7.50 27.79 -17.05
N LYS A 431 8.83 27.98 -16.95
CA LYS A 431 9.45 29.32 -17.12
C LYS A 431 9.20 29.87 -18.52
N ASN A 432 9.36 29.06 -19.56
CA ASN A 432 9.10 29.50 -20.94
C ASN A 432 7.64 29.94 -21.17
N ASP A 433 6.68 29.38 -20.43
CA ASP A 433 5.26 29.80 -20.48
C ASP A 433 5.01 31.16 -19.82
N ILE A 434 5.89 31.63 -18.92
CA ILE A 434 5.82 32.99 -18.37
C ILE A 434 6.18 33.99 -19.46
N ASP A 435 7.28 33.71 -20.18
CA ASP A 435 7.85 34.62 -21.17
C ASP A 435 7.07 34.64 -22.50
N ASN A 436 6.43 33.53 -22.87
CA ASN A 436 5.74 33.34 -24.16
C ASN A 436 4.22 33.10 -24.04
N GLY A 437 3.63 33.29 -22.86
CA GLY A 437 2.21 33.00 -22.64
C GLY A 437 1.29 33.96 -23.41
N ASP A 438 0.34 33.42 -24.17
CA ASP A 438 -0.67 34.20 -24.88
C ASP A 438 -1.43 35.14 -23.93
N ASN A 439 -1.28 36.46 -24.15
CA ASN A 439 -1.93 37.52 -23.35
C ASN A 439 -3.41 37.76 -23.69
N LYS A 440 -4.09 36.84 -24.39
CA LYS A 440 -5.49 37.05 -24.79
C LYS A 440 -6.34 35.81 -24.63
N ASN A 441 -7.28 35.87 -23.68
CA ASN A 441 -8.59 35.23 -23.76
C ASN A 441 -9.58 36.06 -22.93
N GLU A 442 -10.08 37.17 -23.50
CA GLU A 442 -11.05 38.06 -22.86
C GLU A 442 -12.44 37.43 -22.63
N ASN A 443 -12.66 36.15 -22.93
CA ASN A 443 -14.00 35.55 -22.88
C ASN A 443 -14.12 34.16 -22.24
N THR A 444 -13.17 33.71 -21.42
CA THR A 444 -13.33 32.49 -20.61
C THR A 444 -12.77 32.67 -19.21
N ASN A 445 -13.53 32.28 -18.17
CA ASN A 445 -13.09 32.17 -16.75
C ASN A 445 -11.99 31.09 -16.53
N ILE A 446 -11.10 30.88 -17.50
CA ILE A 446 -10.05 29.85 -17.50
C ILE A 446 -8.71 30.56 -17.38
N LEU A 447 -7.88 30.16 -16.42
CA LEU A 447 -6.56 30.75 -16.21
C LEU A 447 -5.66 30.50 -17.43
N THR A 448 -4.97 31.54 -17.88
CA THR A 448 -3.96 31.47 -18.95
C THR A 448 -2.74 30.66 -18.50
N LYS A 449 -1.93 30.19 -19.46
CA LYS A 449 -0.69 29.47 -19.14
C LYS A 449 0.29 30.31 -18.33
N SER A 450 0.43 31.60 -18.65
CA SER A 450 1.32 32.51 -17.92
C SER A 450 0.85 32.70 -16.47
N GLU A 451 -0.46 32.87 -16.25
CA GLU A 451 -1.02 32.92 -14.89
C GLU A 451 -0.73 31.64 -14.12
N LEU A 452 -1.03 30.47 -14.69
CA LEU A 452 -0.77 29.17 -14.06
C LEU A 452 0.72 28.98 -13.73
N ALA A 453 1.62 29.40 -14.60
CA ALA A 453 3.06 29.39 -14.36
C ALA A 453 3.45 30.29 -13.18
N ASN A 454 2.94 31.52 -13.15
CA ASN A 454 3.15 32.46 -12.05
C ASN A 454 2.65 31.90 -10.70
N TYR A 455 1.48 31.25 -10.69
CA TYR A 455 0.97 30.54 -9.52
C TYR A 455 1.93 29.43 -9.04
N CYS A 456 2.52 28.66 -9.97
CA CYS A 456 3.46 27.59 -9.62
C CYS A 456 4.68 28.12 -8.86
N PHE A 457 5.23 29.27 -9.26
CA PHE A 457 6.37 29.90 -8.58
C PHE A 457 5.96 30.63 -7.31
N LYS A 458 4.87 31.40 -7.33
CA LYS A 458 4.33 32.12 -6.17
C LYS A 458 4.14 31.19 -4.97
N TYR A 459 3.54 30.02 -5.19
CA TYR A 459 3.27 29.04 -4.14
C TYR A 459 4.35 27.98 -3.97
N ASN A 460 5.47 28.09 -4.71
CA ASN A 460 6.59 27.15 -4.64
C ASN A 460 6.14 25.68 -4.78
N LEU A 461 5.34 25.41 -5.81
CA LEU A 461 4.70 24.11 -6.08
C LEU A 461 5.65 23.11 -6.75
N LEU A 462 6.68 23.61 -7.43
CA LEU A 462 7.62 22.79 -8.23
C LEU A 462 8.68 22.16 -7.33
N LYS A 463 8.28 21.15 -6.55
CA LYS A 463 9.16 20.40 -5.64
C LYS A 463 9.20 18.93 -5.99
N ARG A 464 10.33 18.28 -5.69
CA ARG A 464 10.52 16.83 -5.87
C ARG A 464 9.37 16.01 -5.28
N LYS A 465 8.88 16.37 -4.09
CA LYS A 465 7.76 15.69 -3.40
C LYS A 465 6.43 15.68 -4.19
N VAL A 466 6.24 16.66 -5.08
CA VAL A 466 5.03 16.81 -5.90
C VAL A 466 5.11 15.93 -7.13
N VAL A 467 6.27 15.89 -7.80
CA VAL A 467 6.47 15.11 -9.03
C VAL A 467 6.79 13.63 -8.78
N LYS A 468 7.38 13.28 -7.63
CA LYS A 468 7.90 11.94 -7.30
C LYS A 468 6.87 10.83 -7.53
N GLN A 469 5.66 10.97 -6.97
CA GLN A 469 4.64 9.94 -7.05
C GLN A 469 4.19 9.71 -8.51
N THR A 470 4.01 10.79 -9.26
CA THR A 470 3.60 10.73 -10.67
C THR A 470 4.66 10.04 -11.52
N ILE A 471 5.92 10.45 -11.40
CA ILE A 471 7.05 9.83 -12.13
C ILE A 471 7.16 8.34 -11.82
N MET A 472 7.09 7.98 -10.53
CA MET A 472 7.21 6.59 -10.08
C MET A 472 6.07 5.70 -10.56
N THR A 473 4.89 6.26 -10.84
CA THR A 473 3.69 5.46 -11.16
C THR A 473 3.32 5.45 -12.66
N ILE A 474 3.94 6.31 -13.47
CA ILE A 474 3.71 6.37 -14.93
C ILE A 474 4.18 5.09 -15.64
N CYS A 475 5.33 4.55 -15.23
CA CYS A 475 5.82 3.25 -15.72
C CYS A 475 4.84 2.11 -15.37
N TYR A 476 4.09 2.26 -14.28
CA TYR A 476 3.08 1.31 -13.83
C TYR A 476 1.67 1.59 -14.36
N GLY A 477 1.54 2.31 -15.48
CA GLY A 477 0.27 2.44 -16.19
C GLY A 477 -0.66 3.53 -15.66
N VAL A 478 -0.17 4.46 -14.83
CA VAL A 478 -0.95 5.65 -14.47
C VAL A 478 -1.36 6.44 -15.71
N THR A 479 -2.63 6.82 -15.75
CA THR A 479 -3.25 7.63 -16.80
C THR A 479 -3.10 9.12 -16.50
N SER A 480 -3.36 9.98 -17.49
CA SER A 480 -3.32 11.45 -17.31
C SER A 480 -4.23 11.94 -16.18
N ILE A 481 -5.41 11.32 -16.04
CA ILE A 481 -6.34 11.60 -14.94
C ILE A 481 -5.77 11.16 -13.59
N GLY A 482 -5.16 9.98 -13.53
CA GLY A 482 -4.53 9.46 -12.31
C GLY A 482 -3.38 10.35 -11.83
N ALA A 483 -2.50 10.75 -12.74
CA ALA A 483 -1.41 11.68 -12.46
C ALA A 483 -1.90 13.06 -11.99
N LYS A 484 -2.91 13.63 -12.66
CA LYS A 484 -3.56 14.87 -12.20
C LYS A 484 -4.03 14.74 -10.75
N ASN A 485 -4.69 13.63 -10.41
CA ASN A 485 -5.18 13.40 -9.04
C ASN A 485 -4.05 13.24 -8.02
N GLN A 486 -2.93 12.62 -8.39
CA GLN A 486 -1.75 12.51 -7.53
C GLN A 486 -1.12 13.88 -7.26
N VAL A 487 -0.90 14.67 -8.32
CA VAL A 487 -0.39 16.05 -8.22
C VAL A 487 -1.34 16.90 -7.38
N LYS A 488 -2.65 16.81 -7.65
CA LYS A 488 -3.69 17.49 -6.88
C LYS A 488 -3.62 17.16 -5.39
N GLY A 489 -3.49 15.88 -5.03
CA GLY A 489 -3.38 15.48 -3.63
C GLY A 489 -2.18 16.11 -2.92
N LYS A 490 -1.07 16.37 -3.63
CA LYS A 490 0.11 17.03 -3.05
C LYS A 490 -0.05 18.55 -2.97
N ILE A 491 -0.54 19.18 -4.03
CA ILE A 491 -0.71 20.63 -4.10
C ILE A 491 -1.84 21.10 -3.18
N GLN A 492 -2.94 20.36 -3.09
CA GLN A 492 -4.05 20.69 -2.21
C GLN A 492 -3.61 20.80 -0.75
N ASN A 493 -2.69 19.94 -0.29
CA ASN A 493 -2.14 20.04 1.06
C ASN A 493 -1.26 21.29 1.27
N MET A 494 -0.79 21.92 0.19
CA MET A 494 0.12 23.07 0.23
C MET A 494 -0.63 24.41 0.13
N ILE A 495 -1.72 24.49 -0.67
CA ILE A 495 -2.39 25.77 -0.99
C ILE A 495 -3.91 25.79 -0.76
N ALA A 496 -4.51 24.75 -0.15
CA ALA A 496 -5.97 24.70 0.02
C ALA A 496 -6.57 25.85 0.85
N LYS A 497 -5.75 26.57 1.63
CA LYS A 497 -6.19 27.76 2.39
C LYS A 497 -6.13 29.04 1.56
N ASP A 498 -5.31 29.06 0.52
CA ASP A 498 -4.90 30.27 -0.20
C ASP A 498 -5.57 30.39 -1.57
N THR A 499 -6.26 29.35 -2.04
CA THR A 499 -6.84 29.32 -3.39
C THR A 499 -8.05 28.39 -3.48
N ASP A 500 -8.95 28.67 -4.41
CA ASP A 500 -10.16 27.90 -4.65
C ASP A 500 -9.89 26.54 -5.33
N LYS A 501 -10.89 25.65 -5.28
CA LYS A 501 -10.79 24.28 -5.81
C LYS A 501 -10.62 24.23 -7.33
N ASN A 502 -11.12 25.20 -8.09
CA ASN A 502 -11.02 25.20 -9.54
C ASN A 502 -9.59 25.54 -9.96
N THR A 503 -8.99 26.57 -9.37
CA THR A 503 -7.57 26.89 -9.60
C THR A 503 -6.66 25.72 -9.24
N ILE A 504 -6.89 25.04 -8.11
CA ILE A 504 -6.14 23.83 -7.74
C ILE A 504 -6.29 22.74 -8.82
N ASN A 505 -7.49 22.55 -9.36
CA ASN A 505 -7.73 21.56 -10.43
C ASN A 505 -7.00 21.91 -11.73
N GLU A 506 -6.90 23.19 -12.06
CA GLU A 506 -6.20 23.68 -13.25
C GLU A 506 -4.69 23.56 -13.10
N LEU A 507 -4.12 24.05 -12.00
CA LEU A 507 -2.70 23.89 -11.67
C LEU A 507 -2.27 22.42 -11.66
N SER A 508 -3.10 21.54 -11.07
CA SER A 508 -2.80 20.12 -11.02
C SER A 508 -2.78 19.47 -12.41
N ARG A 509 -3.65 19.92 -13.31
CA ARG A 509 -3.69 19.44 -14.70
C ARG A 509 -2.46 19.95 -15.46
N TYR A 510 -2.18 21.24 -15.33
CA TYR A 510 -1.08 21.94 -15.98
C TYR A 510 0.28 21.30 -15.62
N ILE A 511 0.57 21.16 -14.32
CA ILE A 511 1.81 20.51 -13.85
C ILE A 511 1.86 19.04 -14.28
N ALA A 512 0.75 18.29 -14.17
CA ALA A 512 0.74 16.88 -14.58
C ALA A 512 1.06 16.69 -16.07
N ASN A 513 0.56 17.57 -16.95
CA ASN A 513 0.85 17.52 -18.38
C ASN A 513 2.34 17.70 -18.65
N TYR A 514 2.99 18.72 -18.05
CA TYR A 514 4.43 18.92 -18.21
C TYR A 514 5.27 17.78 -17.64
N ILE A 515 4.83 17.14 -16.55
CA ILE A 515 5.49 15.92 -16.05
C ILE A 515 5.43 14.81 -17.11
N PHE A 516 4.27 14.56 -17.73
CA PHE A 516 4.14 13.53 -18.77
C PHE A 516 5.01 13.81 -19.99
N GLU A 517 4.98 15.06 -20.48
CA GLU A 517 5.78 15.47 -21.63
C GLU A 517 7.27 15.27 -21.36
N SER A 518 7.75 15.70 -20.18
CA SER A 518 9.15 15.59 -19.79
C SER A 518 9.60 14.13 -19.60
N ILE A 519 8.75 13.27 -19.03
CA ILE A 519 9.06 11.83 -18.93
C ILE A 519 9.07 11.18 -20.32
N SER A 520 8.11 11.53 -21.18
CA SER A 520 8.02 10.97 -22.54
C SER A 520 9.23 11.37 -23.39
N GLU A 521 9.85 12.51 -23.08
CA GLU A 521 11.09 12.98 -23.70
C GLU A 521 12.32 12.20 -23.24
N ILE A 522 12.44 11.89 -21.94
CA ILE A 522 13.56 11.10 -21.41
C ILE A 522 13.42 9.61 -21.77
N PHE A 523 12.23 9.04 -21.65
CA PHE A 523 11.97 7.61 -21.83
C PHE A 523 11.18 7.32 -23.10
N LYS A 524 11.63 7.88 -24.23
CA LYS A 524 10.98 7.73 -25.55
C LYS A 524 10.76 6.26 -25.89
N ARG A 525 11.78 5.42 -25.68
CA ARG A 525 11.73 3.98 -26.01
C ARG A 525 10.74 3.22 -25.11
N ALA A 526 10.67 3.56 -23.83
CA ALA A 526 9.68 2.99 -22.92
C ALA A 526 8.24 3.28 -23.39
N MET A 527 7.99 4.50 -23.88
CA MET A 527 6.67 4.88 -24.42
C MET A 527 6.33 4.12 -25.71
N ILE A 528 7.31 3.87 -26.58
CA ILE A 528 7.13 3.03 -27.78
C ILE A 528 6.76 1.59 -27.38
N ILE A 529 7.47 0.99 -26.42
CA ILE A 529 7.17 -0.36 -25.91
C ILE A 529 5.76 -0.41 -25.30
N LYS A 530 5.39 0.59 -24.51
CA LYS A 530 4.04 0.68 -23.93
C LYS A 530 2.96 0.78 -25.01
N LYS A 531 3.20 1.53 -26.09
CA LYS A 531 2.30 1.59 -27.25
C LYS A 531 2.21 0.23 -27.96
N TRP A 532 3.32 -0.49 -28.09
CA TRP A 532 3.33 -1.85 -28.63
C TRP A 532 2.52 -2.82 -27.78
N PHE A 533 2.65 -2.78 -26.45
CA PHE A 533 1.81 -3.56 -25.52
C PHE A 533 0.31 -3.25 -25.65
N ASN A 534 -0.07 -2.01 -25.96
CA ASN A 534 -1.47 -1.67 -26.25
C ASN A 534 -1.98 -2.37 -27.51
N ASN A 535 -1.15 -2.52 -28.55
CA ASN A 535 -1.51 -3.22 -29.78
C ASN A 535 -1.73 -4.72 -29.51
N LEU A 536 -0.83 -5.35 -28.74
CA LEU A 536 -1.00 -6.74 -28.29
C LEU A 536 -2.33 -6.92 -27.52
N SER A 537 -2.59 -6.01 -26.58
CA SER A 537 -3.81 -6.02 -25.77
C SER A 537 -5.08 -5.85 -26.60
N LYS A 538 -5.02 -5.07 -27.68
CA LYS A 538 -6.17 -4.83 -28.56
C LYS A 538 -6.63 -6.14 -29.21
N ILE A 539 -5.71 -6.93 -29.72
CA ILE A 539 -6.02 -8.18 -30.42
C ILE A 539 -6.60 -9.22 -29.46
N THR A 540 -6.02 -9.39 -28.27
CA THR A 540 -6.58 -10.29 -27.25
C THR A 540 -7.96 -9.81 -26.78
N ASN A 541 -8.17 -8.49 -26.73
CA ASN A 541 -9.47 -7.90 -26.37
C ASN A 541 -10.56 -8.12 -27.42
N ASP A 542 -10.19 -8.10 -28.71
CA ASP A 542 -11.12 -8.37 -29.80
C ASP A 542 -11.56 -9.84 -29.80
N LEU A 543 -10.65 -10.74 -29.43
CA LEU A 543 -10.91 -12.18 -29.25
C LEU A 543 -11.54 -12.53 -27.89
N ASN A 544 -11.71 -11.57 -26.99
CA ASN A 544 -12.22 -11.76 -25.63
C ASN A 544 -11.45 -12.83 -24.81
N ILE A 545 -10.13 -12.88 -24.98
CA ILE A 545 -9.22 -13.73 -24.20
C ILE A 545 -8.33 -12.88 -23.29
N PRO A 546 -8.00 -13.35 -22.08
CA PRO A 546 -7.12 -12.61 -21.19
C PRO A 546 -5.69 -12.57 -21.74
N ILE A 547 -4.96 -11.52 -21.38
CA ILE A 547 -3.54 -11.45 -21.71
C ILE A 547 -2.77 -12.43 -20.83
N THR A 548 -2.00 -13.32 -21.46
CA THR A 548 -1.06 -14.23 -20.79
C THR A 548 0.36 -14.10 -21.37
N TRP A 549 1.37 -14.41 -20.57
CA TRP A 549 2.78 -14.47 -20.98
C TRP A 549 3.55 -15.42 -20.06
N ILE A 550 4.75 -15.82 -20.47
CA ILE A 550 5.68 -16.59 -19.64
C ILE A 550 6.79 -15.63 -19.21
N SER A 551 7.05 -15.53 -17.91
CA SER A 551 8.13 -14.71 -17.39
C SER A 551 9.50 -15.31 -17.73
N PRO A 552 10.60 -14.52 -17.68
CA PRO A 552 11.94 -15.03 -17.99
C PRO A 552 12.48 -16.15 -17.07
N ILE A 553 11.83 -16.38 -15.92
CA ILE A 553 12.10 -17.51 -15.00
C ILE A 553 11.18 -18.71 -15.23
N GLY A 554 10.28 -18.66 -16.22
CA GLY A 554 9.35 -19.73 -16.57
C GLY A 554 7.99 -19.67 -15.87
N LEU A 555 7.64 -18.57 -15.17
CA LEU A 555 6.34 -18.45 -14.53
C LEU A 555 5.26 -18.11 -15.58
N PRO A 556 4.19 -18.92 -15.73
CA PRO A 556 3.04 -18.53 -16.54
C PRO A 556 2.20 -17.47 -15.81
N CYS A 557 1.97 -16.34 -16.47
CA CYS A 557 1.21 -15.21 -15.94
C CYS A 557 -0.08 -15.00 -16.74
N GLU A 558 -1.23 -14.82 -16.07
CA GLU A 558 -2.50 -14.41 -16.69
C GLU A 558 -3.10 -13.22 -15.93
N GLN A 559 -3.62 -12.23 -16.67
CA GLN A 559 -4.34 -11.13 -16.08
C GLN A 559 -5.76 -11.52 -15.63
N PRO A 560 -6.12 -11.32 -14.35
CA PRO A 560 -7.39 -11.79 -13.81
C PRO A 560 -8.60 -10.88 -14.16
N TYR A 561 -8.45 -9.89 -15.04
CA TYR A 561 -9.45 -8.83 -15.20
C TYR A 561 -10.65 -9.28 -16.03
N ARG A 562 -11.77 -9.56 -15.36
CA ARG A 562 -13.03 -10.02 -15.96
C ARG A 562 -14.23 -9.18 -15.52
N LEU A 563 -15.25 -9.14 -16.37
CA LEU A 563 -16.55 -8.55 -16.05
C LEU A 563 -17.37 -9.58 -15.25
N GLY A 564 -17.36 -9.43 -13.93
CA GLY A 564 -18.19 -10.27 -13.08
C GLY A 564 -19.67 -9.95 -13.25
N THR A 565 -20.51 -10.98 -13.19
CA THR A 565 -21.96 -10.84 -13.16
C THR A 565 -22.43 -10.77 -11.72
N ARG A 566 -23.24 -9.76 -11.39
CA ARG A 566 -23.86 -9.65 -10.07
C ARG A 566 -25.03 -10.64 -10.00
N ILE A 567 -24.99 -11.51 -9.01
CA ILE A 567 -26.06 -12.44 -8.66
C ILE A 567 -26.62 -12.00 -7.31
N LEU A 568 -27.94 -11.91 -7.20
CA LEU A 568 -28.60 -11.63 -5.94
C LEU A 568 -28.95 -12.96 -5.26
N VAL A 569 -28.42 -13.17 -4.06
CA VAL A 569 -28.70 -14.35 -3.24
C VAL A 569 -29.63 -13.94 -2.12
N ASN A 570 -30.87 -14.41 -2.14
CA ASN A 570 -31.82 -14.15 -1.07
C ASN A 570 -31.48 -15.02 0.14
N THR A 571 -31.28 -14.39 1.30
CA THR A 571 -31.12 -15.06 2.60
C THR A 571 -32.27 -14.69 3.51
N PRO A 572 -32.53 -15.43 4.61
CA PRO A 572 -33.59 -15.08 5.56
C PRO A 572 -33.45 -13.68 6.18
N LEU A 573 -32.22 -13.14 6.26
CA LEU A 573 -31.95 -11.82 6.85
C LEU A 573 -32.00 -10.68 5.82
N GLN A 574 -31.42 -10.89 4.63
CA GLN A 574 -31.37 -9.90 3.55
C GLN A 574 -30.97 -10.54 2.20
N SER A 575 -31.17 -9.82 1.11
CA SER A 575 -30.61 -10.20 -0.18
C SER A 575 -29.16 -9.73 -0.31
N VAL A 576 -28.24 -10.65 -0.54
CA VAL A 576 -26.80 -10.40 -0.67
C VAL A 576 -26.39 -10.42 -2.13
N SER A 577 -25.74 -9.35 -2.62
CA SER A 577 -25.17 -9.33 -3.97
C SER A 577 -23.79 -9.99 -3.97
N VAL A 578 -23.66 -11.10 -4.72
CA VAL A 578 -22.41 -11.83 -4.94
C VAL A 578 -21.96 -11.62 -6.38
N THR A 579 -20.66 -11.48 -6.61
CA THR A 579 -20.11 -11.37 -7.98
C THR A 579 -19.60 -12.73 -8.45
N SER A 580 -20.16 -13.25 -9.55
CA SER A 580 -19.70 -14.46 -10.21
C SER A 580 -18.85 -14.14 -11.43
N TYR A 581 -17.83 -14.95 -11.68
CA TYR A 581 -16.95 -14.83 -12.85
C TYR A 581 -17.05 -16.02 -13.81
N LYS A 582 -18.02 -16.92 -13.60
CA LYS A 582 -18.23 -18.08 -14.48
C LYS A 582 -18.64 -17.59 -15.88
N ASN A 583 -17.95 -18.07 -16.91
CA ASN A 583 -18.15 -17.68 -18.32
C ASN A 583 -18.13 -16.14 -18.55
N SER A 584 -17.39 -15.40 -17.72
CA SER A 584 -17.33 -13.95 -17.80
C SER A 584 -16.51 -13.45 -18.99
N LEU A 585 -17.02 -12.42 -19.67
CA LEU A 585 -16.25 -11.62 -20.62
C LEU A 585 -15.08 -10.94 -19.91
N ILE A 586 -14.02 -10.63 -20.65
CA ILE A 586 -12.89 -9.92 -20.06
C ILE A 586 -13.21 -8.43 -19.87
N HIS A 587 -12.57 -7.81 -18.87
CA HIS A 587 -12.67 -6.36 -18.71
C HIS A 587 -11.63 -5.66 -19.61
N LYS A 588 -11.97 -5.46 -20.89
CA LYS A 588 -11.07 -4.97 -21.96
C LYS A 588 -10.16 -3.78 -21.56
N ASN A 589 -10.73 -2.75 -20.92
CA ASN A 589 -9.95 -1.59 -20.48
C ASN A 589 -8.93 -1.91 -19.37
N LYS A 590 -9.26 -2.77 -18.40
CA LYS A 590 -8.34 -3.18 -17.33
C LYS A 590 -7.27 -4.12 -17.85
N GLN A 591 -7.60 -4.99 -18.81
CA GLN A 591 -6.62 -5.82 -19.52
C GLN A 591 -5.56 -4.95 -20.19
N ARG A 592 -6.00 -4.02 -21.06
CA ARG A 592 -5.10 -3.11 -21.78
C ARG A 592 -4.24 -2.25 -20.85
N LEU A 593 -4.85 -1.56 -19.87
CA LEU A 593 -4.12 -0.64 -18.98
C LEU A 593 -3.23 -1.39 -17.98
N GLY A 594 -3.62 -2.60 -17.57
CA GLY A 594 -2.88 -3.40 -16.61
C GLY A 594 -1.71 -4.18 -17.23
N PHE A 595 -1.65 -4.36 -18.54
CA PHE A 595 -0.61 -5.19 -19.17
C PHE A 595 0.82 -4.65 -19.01
N PRO A 596 1.13 -3.40 -19.40
CA PRO A 596 2.46 -2.84 -19.17
C PRO A 596 2.97 -2.94 -17.72
N PRO A 597 2.22 -2.50 -16.68
CA PRO A 597 2.68 -2.64 -15.30
C PRO A 597 2.87 -4.10 -14.88
N ASN A 598 1.92 -4.97 -15.20
CA ASN A 598 1.99 -6.35 -14.74
C ASN A 598 3.14 -7.12 -15.40
N PHE A 599 3.46 -6.80 -16.65
CA PHE A 599 4.60 -7.37 -17.34
C PHE A 599 5.92 -6.92 -16.71
N VAL A 600 6.10 -5.62 -16.47
CA VAL A 600 7.30 -5.11 -15.77
C VAL A 600 7.42 -5.68 -14.37
N HIS A 601 6.30 -5.84 -13.64
CA HIS A 601 6.30 -6.52 -12.35
C HIS A 601 6.70 -7.99 -12.41
N SER A 602 6.47 -8.67 -13.53
CA SER A 602 7.00 -10.02 -13.70
C SER A 602 8.50 -10.05 -13.97
N LEU A 603 9.07 -8.96 -14.52
CA LEU A 603 10.51 -8.81 -14.72
C LEU A 603 11.22 -8.47 -13.41
N ASP A 604 10.65 -7.59 -12.58
CA ASP A 604 11.19 -7.29 -11.25
C ASP A 604 11.19 -8.53 -10.35
N ALA A 605 10.11 -9.30 -10.36
CA ALA A 605 10.02 -10.57 -9.65
C ALA A 605 11.03 -11.60 -10.18
N SER A 606 11.23 -11.66 -11.50
CA SER A 606 12.22 -12.53 -12.13
C SER A 606 13.64 -12.18 -11.69
N HIS A 607 13.99 -10.90 -11.68
CA HIS A 607 15.28 -10.40 -11.22
C HIS A 607 15.53 -10.72 -9.74
N LEU A 608 14.49 -10.54 -8.91
CA LEU A 608 14.54 -10.88 -7.50
C LEU A 608 14.77 -12.38 -7.29
N ILE A 609 14.01 -13.24 -7.96
CA ILE A 609 14.11 -14.70 -7.83
C ILE A 609 15.50 -15.19 -8.28
N MET A 610 16.03 -14.66 -9.38
CA MET A 610 17.38 -14.99 -9.85
C MET A 610 18.46 -14.57 -8.86
N THR A 611 18.28 -13.43 -8.18
CA THR A 611 19.22 -12.96 -7.15
C THR A 611 19.10 -13.79 -5.88
N ALA A 612 17.89 -14.10 -5.45
CA ALA A 612 17.62 -14.93 -4.29
C ALA A 612 18.19 -16.34 -4.44
N GLU A 613 18.12 -16.93 -5.62
CA GLU A 613 18.74 -18.23 -5.93
C GLU A 613 20.25 -18.22 -5.68
N LYS A 614 20.95 -17.18 -6.14
CA LYS A 614 22.39 -17.03 -5.90
C LYS A 614 22.71 -16.85 -4.42
N MET A 615 21.94 -16.00 -3.72
CA MET A 615 22.17 -15.72 -2.30
C MET A 615 21.87 -16.93 -1.41
N LEU A 616 20.67 -17.50 -1.51
CA LEU A 616 20.17 -18.53 -0.59
C LEU A 616 20.64 -19.93 -0.96
N ILE A 617 20.58 -20.30 -2.24
CA ILE A 617 20.81 -21.70 -2.66
C ILE A 617 22.28 -21.93 -2.98
N GLN A 618 22.89 -21.04 -3.75
CA GLN A 618 24.27 -21.24 -4.22
C GLN A 618 25.32 -20.86 -3.17
N ASN A 619 25.01 -19.92 -2.27
CA ASN A 619 25.97 -19.39 -1.29
C ASN A 619 25.50 -19.49 0.17
N ASN A 620 24.24 -19.90 0.42
CA ASN A 620 23.68 -20.06 1.78
C ASN A 620 23.77 -18.80 2.65
N PHE A 621 23.60 -17.62 2.04
CA PHE A 621 23.52 -16.34 2.75
C PHE A 621 22.09 -15.99 3.14
N SER A 622 21.91 -15.34 4.28
CA SER A 622 20.62 -14.75 4.65
C SER A 622 20.23 -13.65 3.65
N PHE A 623 19.05 -13.79 3.04
CA PHE A 623 18.55 -12.85 2.04
C PHE A 623 17.05 -12.61 2.21
N ALA A 624 16.65 -11.36 2.22
CA ALA A 624 15.24 -10.97 2.24
C ALA A 624 15.01 -9.87 1.20
N ALA A 625 13.75 -9.66 0.82
CA ALA A 625 13.44 -8.57 -0.10
C ALA A 625 12.02 -8.04 0.05
N VAL A 626 11.88 -6.74 -0.16
CA VAL A 626 10.60 -6.06 -0.35
C VAL A 626 10.52 -5.61 -1.79
N HIS A 627 10.13 -6.53 -2.68
CA HIS A 627 10.10 -6.31 -4.12
C HIS A 627 11.46 -5.86 -4.68
N ASP A 628 11.68 -4.56 -4.83
CA ASP A 628 12.87 -3.90 -5.38
C ASP A 628 13.86 -3.40 -4.31
N SER A 629 13.69 -3.84 -3.06
CA SER A 629 14.57 -3.56 -1.92
C SER A 629 15.18 -4.87 -1.41
N TYR A 630 16.50 -5.06 -1.53
CA TYR A 630 17.17 -6.35 -1.32
C TYR A 630 18.07 -6.30 -0.10
N TRP A 631 17.95 -7.27 0.80
CA TRP A 631 18.50 -7.20 2.15
C TRP A 631 19.38 -8.40 2.47
N THR A 632 20.50 -8.16 3.14
CA THR A 632 21.40 -9.21 3.65
C THR A 632 22.21 -8.69 4.86
N HIS A 633 23.08 -9.52 5.44
CA HIS A 633 24.02 -9.07 6.48
C HIS A 633 25.08 -8.12 5.91
N ALA A 634 25.58 -7.20 6.74
CA ALA A 634 26.55 -6.18 6.33
C ALA A 634 27.80 -6.74 5.62
N CYS A 635 28.29 -7.92 6.03
CA CYS A 635 29.42 -8.62 5.42
C CYS A 635 29.16 -9.08 3.98
N ASN A 636 27.90 -9.35 3.62
CA ASN A 636 27.53 -9.95 2.34
C ASN A 636 27.00 -8.92 1.33
N VAL A 637 26.90 -7.63 1.69
CA VAL A 637 26.30 -6.58 0.83
C VAL A 637 27.08 -6.42 -0.48
N ASP A 638 28.40 -6.44 -0.45
CA ASP A 638 29.24 -6.33 -1.66
C ASP A 638 28.95 -7.48 -2.65
N ILE A 639 28.85 -8.71 -2.11
CA ILE A 639 28.55 -9.91 -2.90
C ILE A 639 27.12 -9.87 -3.41
N MET A 640 26.15 -9.46 -2.58
CA MET A 640 24.76 -9.28 -2.99
C MET A 640 24.66 -8.27 -4.12
N ASN A 641 25.33 -7.12 -4.02
CA ASN A 641 25.33 -6.11 -5.07
C ASN A 641 25.95 -6.62 -6.37
N LYS A 642 26.97 -7.48 -6.31
CA LYS A 642 27.49 -8.19 -7.50
C LYS A 642 26.42 -9.11 -8.10
N PHE A 643 25.77 -9.94 -7.28
CA PHE A 643 24.73 -10.87 -7.75
C PHE A 643 23.50 -10.17 -8.32
N ILE A 644 23.07 -9.06 -7.72
CA ILE A 644 22.00 -8.19 -8.25
C ILE A 644 22.33 -7.78 -9.67
N ARG A 645 23.53 -7.19 -9.88
CA ARG A 645 23.97 -6.68 -11.18
C ARG A 645 24.13 -7.81 -12.20
N ASP A 646 24.76 -8.91 -11.82
CA ASP A 646 24.94 -10.07 -12.70
C ASP A 646 23.61 -10.72 -13.11
N SER A 647 22.66 -10.84 -12.18
CA SER A 647 21.32 -11.37 -12.47
C SER A 647 20.54 -10.44 -13.38
N PHE A 648 20.68 -9.12 -13.24
CA PHE A 648 20.07 -8.15 -14.14
C PHE A 648 20.62 -8.27 -15.56
N VAL A 649 21.95 -8.34 -15.71
CA VAL A 649 22.58 -8.55 -17.03
C VAL A 649 22.14 -9.89 -17.64
N THR A 650 22.13 -10.97 -16.85
CA THR A 650 21.68 -12.29 -17.32
C THR A 650 20.22 -12.27 -17.79
N LEU A 651 19.35 -11.55 -17.08
CA LEU A 651 17.95 -11.39 -17.44
C LEU A 651 17.80 -10.69 -18.80
N TYR A 652 18.51 -9.57 -19.00
CA TYR A 652 18.36 -8.70 -20.16
C TYR A 652 19.24 -9.07 -21.37
N ASN A 653 20.15 -10.02 -21.21
CA ASN A 653 20.82 -10.68 -22.35
C ASN A 653 19.87 -11.60 -23.13
N LYS A 654 18.69 -11.92 -22.59
CA LYS A 654 17.64 -12.68 -23.30
C LYS A 654 16.82 -11.74 -24.19
N PRO A 655 16.35 -12.20 -25.37
CA PRO A 655 15.50 -11.41 -26.25
C PRO A 655 14.05 -11.39 -25.76
N ILE A 656 13.79 -10.66 -24.66
CA ILE A 656 12.51 -10.70 -23.93
C ILE A 656 11.32 -10.24 -24.80
N LEU A 657 11.49 -9.19 -25.61
CA LEU A 657 10.42 -8.65 -26.46
C LEU A 657 10.11 -9.58 -27.64
N GLU A 658 11.14 -10.22 -28.20
CA GLU A 658 10.98 -11.22 -29.26
C GLU A 658 10.31 -12.48 -28.72
N ASN A 659 10.72 -12.94 -27.53
CA ASN A 659 10.11 -14.10 -26.88
C ASN A 659 8.61 -13.90 -26.63
N ILE A 660 8.19 -12.73 -26.14
CA ILE A 660 6.76 -12.47 -25.94
C ILE A 660 6.01 -12.36 -27.29
N TYR A 661 6.64 -11.77 -28.32
CA TYR A 661 6.06 -11.71 -29.66
C TYR A 661 5.82 -13.11 -30.23
N GLN A 662 6.83 -13.99 -30.19
CA GLN A 662 6.74 -15.38 -30.62
C GLN A 662 5.66 -16.15 -29.85
N ASN A 663 5.60 -15.98 -28.52
CA ASN A 663 4.55 -16.59 -27.70
C ASN A 663 3.14 -16.15 -28.13
N PHE A 664 2.95 -14.87 -28.47
CA PHE A 664 1.67 -14.38 -28.99
C PHE A 664 1.37 -14.93 -30.38
N GLN A 665 2.37 -15.05 -31.26
CA GLN A 665 2.21 -15.66 -32.58
C GLN A 665 1.77 -17.11 -32.49
N MET A 666 2.45 -17.92 -31.67
CA MET A 666 2.09 -19.32 -31.44
C MET A 666 0.69 -19.46 -30.86
N ARG A 667 0.33 -18.63 -29.86
CA ARG A 667 -0.97 -18.73 -29.17
C ARG A 667 -2.15 -18.26 -30.03
N LEU A 668 -1.96 -17.24 -30.87
CA LEU A 668 -3.05 -16.59 -31.61
C LEU A 668 -3.16 -17.02 -33.07
N GLY A 669 -2.16 -17.75 -33.60
CA GLY A 669 -2.15 -18.25 -34.97
C GLY A 669 -2.41 -17.13 -35.98
N LYS A 670 -3.34 -17.34 -36.91
CA LYS A 670 -3.73 -16.34 -37.94
C LYS A 670 -4.12 -14.97 -37.38
N PHE A 671 -4.64 -14.90 -36.15
CA PHE A 671 -5.02 -13.61 -35.55
C PHE A 671 -3.79 -12.78 -35.13
N ALA A 672 -2.62 -13.41 -35.03
CA ALA A 672 -1.36 -12.75 -34.72
C ALA A 672 -0.78 -11.93 -35.87
N GLU A 673 -1.24 -12.12 -37.12
CA GLU A 673 -0.77 -11.36 -38.29
C GLU A 673 -0.97 -9.84 -38.12
N LYS A 674 -1.94 -9.45 -37.29
CA LYS A 674 -2.22 -8.05 -36.94
C LYS A 674 -1.24 -7.47 -35.90
N ILE A 675 -0.36 -8.30 -35.33
CA ILE A 675 0.61 -7.89 -34.33
C ILE A 675 1.86 -7.36 -35.05
N PRO A 676 2.20 -6.07 -34.88
CA PRO A 676 3.45 -5.55 -35.42
C PRO A 676 4.65 -6.22 -34.72
N PRO A 677 5.80 -6.37 -35.40
CA PRO A 677 7.01 -6.88 -34.78
C PRO A 677 7.42 -6.01 -33.57
N PRO A 678 8.27 -6.53 -32.67
CA PRO A 678 8.81 -5.78 -31.55
C PRO A 678 9.43 -4.44 -32.02
N PRO A 679 9.31 -3.37 -31.24
CA PRO A 679 9.95 -2.10 -31.57
C PRO A 679 11.47 -2.23 -31.52
N GLU A 680 12.16 -1.46 -32.36
CA GLU A 680 13.62 -1.43 -32.38
C GLU A 680 14.19 -0.99 -31.02
N GLN A 681 15.17 -1.76 -30.51
CA GLN A 681 15.88 -1.44 -29.28
C GLN A 681 16.98 -0.40 -29.54
N GLY A 682 17.41 0.30 -28.49
CA GLY A 682 18.54 1.23 -28.57
C GLY A 682 19.90 0.55 -28.40
N HIS A 683 20.88 1.37 -28.07
CA HIS A 683 22.30 0.99 -28.03
C HIS A 683 22.88 1.02 -26.60
N LEU A 684 22.03 1.02 -25.57
CA LEU A 684 22.51 0.85 -24.20
C LEU A 684 23.15 -0.53 -24.04
N ASP A 685 24.43 -0.55 -23.68
CA ASP A 685 25.10 -1.75 -23.22
C ASP A 685 24.71 -2.04 -21.77
N ILE A 686 23.96 -3.12 -21.57
CA ILE A 686 23.50 -3.56 -20.26
C ILE A 686 24.65 -4.06 -19.38
N SER A 687 25.77 -4.50 -19.98
CA SER A 687 26.92 -5.03 -19.25
C SER A 687 27.52 -4.00 -18.28
N LEU A 688 27.39 -2.71 -18.60
CA LEU A 688 27.87 -1.58 -17.80
C LEU A 688 27.24 -1.50 -16.41
N VAL A 689 26.06 -2.11 -16.20
CA VAL A 689 25.42 -2.22 -14.88
C VAL A 689 26.34 -2.84 -13.84
N ARG A 690 27.25 -3.75 -14.23
CA ARG A 690 28.22 -4.38 -13.31
C ARG A 690 29.11 -3.38 -12.58
N HIS A 691 29.35 -2.23 -13.20
CA HIS A 691 30.19 -1.16 -12.65
C HIS A 691 29.37 -0.02 -12.04
N SER A 692 28.04 -0.06 -12.12
CA SER A 692 27.17 0.98 -11.56
C SER A 692 26.97 0.80 -10.06
N GLN A 693 27.58 1.68 -9.26
CA GLN A 693 27.50 1.66 -7.79
C GLN A 693 26.11 2.00 -7.25
N TYR A 694 25.36 2.89 -7.94
CA TYR A 694 24.05 3.38 -7.47
C TYR A 694 22.85 2.70 -8.16
N PHE A 695 23.10 1.60 -8.90
CA PHE A 695 22.03 0.81 -9.49
C PHE A 695 21.03 0.34 -8.41
N PHE A 696 21.58 -0.20 -7.32
CA PHE A 696 20.93 -0.47 -6.04
C PHE A 696 21.82 0.14 -4.94
N SER A 697 21.30 1.02 -4.07
CA SER A 697 22.12 1.75 -3.07
C SER A 697 21.37 2.25 -1.84
#